data_AF-A0A8C0G7F2-F1
#
_entry.id   AF-A0A8C0G7F2-F1
#
_cell.length_a   1.000
_cell.length_b   1.000
_cell.length_c   1.000
_cell.angle_alpha   90.00
_cell.angle_beta   90.00
_cell.angle_gamma   90.00
#
_symmetry.space_group_name_H-M   'P 1'
#
loop_
_entity.id
_entity.type
_entity.pdbx_description
1 polymer ?
#
loop_
_entity_poly.entity_id
_entity_poly.type
_entity_poly.pdbx_seq_one_letter_code
_entity_poly.pdbx_strand_id
1 'polypeptide(L)'
;MRCLALLGFFAWGFGSSAGPSGGASPPPCPASCSCDGDGGVDCSGRGLTAVPEGLSAFTHALDISMNNITKLPEDAFKNFPYLEELRLAGNDLSFIHTKALSGLKELKVLTLQNNQLKTIPKEAIRGLSGLQSLRLDANHITAVPEDSFEGLVQLRHLWLDDNSLTEVPIHPLSNLPCLQALTLALNKITHIPDFAFTNLSSLVVLHLHNNKIKTIGKHCFDGLDNLETLDLNYNNMIEFPEAIKALPSLKELGFHSNYISIIPNGAFEGNPLLRTIHLYDNPLSFVGNLAFQNLSDLLSLVIRGASMVQWFPNLTGTSNLESLILTGTKISSIPINLCQEQKILRTFSLQHNQIQEIKEDTFQGLTSLRILDLSFNELTSFPTEGLNGLNQLKLAGNFELKEALAAKDFVKLRSLSVPYAYQCCAFWGCDSYLNSNMEDSSHHDQSVLIDHDRADADVPNTDENEELGQTIIHCTPTTGAFKPCEYLLGSWMIRLTVWFIFLVALFFNLLVMLTIFASCTPLSSSKLFIGLISVSNLFMGIYTGILTFLDAVSWGRFAEFGIWWETGSGCKVAGFLAVFSSESAIFFLMLAAVERSFSAKEIIKNGKSNHLKQFQIAAIFAFLCAMVAGCLPLFHKGEYSASPLCLPFPTGEIPSLGFTVTLVLLNSLAFLLMAIIYTKLYCNLEKEDLSENTQSSMIKHVAWLIFTNCIFFCPVAFFSFAPLITAISISPEIMKSVTLIFFPLPACLNPVLYVFFNPMFKEDWKSLRRHITKKNGAVAIAVNTQGGCVIQDFYYDCGMYSHLQGNLTMCECCESLLLSKPVPCKHLIKSHSCPTLAVVPCQRPDGYWSDCGTQSAHSDYADEDDSFVSDSSDQVQACGRACFYQSRGFPLVRYAYNIPRIKD
;
A
#
# COMPACT_ATOMS: atom_id res chain seq x y z
N MET A 1 46.27 46.49 21.89
CA MET A 1 47.52 47.27 22.11
C MET A 1 47.12 48.67 22.55
N ARG A 2 47.72 49.26 23.60
CA ARG A 2 48.59 50.47 23.59
C ARG A 2 48.06 51.64 22.71
N CYS A 3 47.98 52.89 23.16
CA CYS A 3 48.63 53.64 24.27
C CYS A 3 47.57 54.30 25.21
N LEU A 4 47.80 54.74 26.47
CA LEU A 4 48.86 55.56 27.09
C LEU A 4 48.93 57.00 26.52
N ALA A 5 49.03 58.09 27.29
CA ALA A 5 48.90 58.29 28.74
C ALA A 5 48.79 59.81 29.05
N LEU A 6 48.40 60.18 30.29
CA LEU A 6 48.97 61.31 31.04
C LEU A 6 48.66 61.15 32.55
N LEU A 7 49.53 61.67 33.43
CA LEU A 7 49.57 61.36 34.87
C LEU A 7 49.57 62.63 35.74
N GLY A 8 49.05 62.52 36.97
CA GLY A 8 48.90 63.63 37.93
C GLY A 8 48.98 63.23 39.41
N PHE A 9 50.10 62.59 39.80
CA PHE A 9 50.70 62.48 41.16
C PHE A 9 49.84 62.26 42.44
N PHE A 10 50.19 61.17 43.17
CA PHE A 10 50.46 61.04 44.63
C PHE A 10 49.75 61.95 45.68
N ALA A 11 49.39 61.49 46.90
CA ALA A 11 50.03 60.44 47.72
C ALA A 11 49.08 59.69 48.70
N TRP A 12 49.67 58.81 49.51
CA TRP A 12 49.06 57.88 50.50
C TRP A 12 48.19 58.50 51.61
N GLY A 13 47.34 57.66 52.24
CA GLY A 13 47.37 57.55 53.71
C GLY A 13 46.12 57.09 54.45
N PHE A 14 46.14 55.85 54.98
CA PHE A 14 45.37 55.33 56.14
C PHE A 14 43.82 55.27 56.12
N GLY A 15 43.30 54.30 56.89
CA GLY A 15 42.16 54.55 57.77
C GLY A 15 40.82 53.89 57.41
N SER A 16 40.61 52.65 57.86
CA SER A 16 39.25 52.11 58.00
C SER A 16 38.57 52.71 59.23
N SER A 17 37.55 53.55 59.03
CA SER A 17 36.63 54.01 60.08
C SER A 17 35.22 54.11 59.52
N ALA A 18 34.22 53.56 60.23
CA ALA A 18 32.92 53.29 59.66
C ALA A 18 31.90 54.43 59.81
N GLY A 19 31.02 54.55 58.80
CA GLY A 19 29.67 55.13 58.90
C GLY A 19 29.47 56.51 58.26
N PRO A 20 28.21 56.93 58.06
CA PRO A 20 26.98 56.18 58.30
C PRO A 20 26.42 55.49 57.04
N SER A 21 25.52 54.53 57.24
CA SER A 21 24.73 53.91 56.17
C SER A 21 23.70 54.88 55.60
N GLY A 22 24.04 55.53 54.48
CA GLY A 22 23.10 56.26 53.62
C GLY A 22 22.21 55.28 52.84
N GLY A 23 21.29 54.61 53.53
CA GLY A 23 20.38 53.64 52.92
C GLY A 23 19.38 54.32 52.00
N ALA A 24 19.65 54.32 50.69
CA ALA A 24 18.60 54.53 49.70
C ALA A 24 17.56 53.42 49.87
N SER A 25 16.31 53.79 50.12
CA SER A 25 15.20 52.84 50.10
C SER A 25 15.12 52.17 48.73
N PRO A 26 14.77 50.88 48.64
CA PRO A 26 14.47 50.26 47.34
C PRO A 26 13.40 51.10 46.61
N PRO A 27 13.41 51.12 45.26
CA PRO A 27 12.40 51.85 44.50
C PRO A 27 11.00 51.40 44.92
N PRO A 28 10.02 52.32 45.03
CA PRO A 28 8.72 51.99 45.58
C PRO A 28 7.95 51.12 44.57
N CYS A 29 8.03 49.81 44.78
CA CYS A 29 7.33 48.79 44.01
C CYS A 29 6.14 48.29 44.84
N PRO A 30 4.89 48.47 44.38
CA PRO A 30 3.71 47.90 45.02
C PRO A 30 3.80 46.39 45.08
N ALA A 31 3.38 45.75 46.18
CA ALA A 31 3.43 44.29 46.35
C ALA A 31 2.57 43.50 45.34
N SER A 32 1.70 44.19 44.59
CA SER A 32 0.97 43.63 43.45
C SER A 32 1.82 43.46 42.19
N CYS A 33 2.94 44.17 42.07
CA CYS A 33 3.77 44.29 40.87
C CYS A 33 5.19 43.74 41.09
N SER A 34 5.91 43.55 39.99
CA SER A 34 7.35 43.32 39.92
C SER A 34 8.01 44.55 39.26
N CYS A 35 9.14 45.01 39.77
CA CYS A 35 9.83 46.18 39.24
C CYS A 35 11.31 45.86 39.06
N ASP A 36 11.86 46.21 37.89
CA ASP A 36 13.25 45.97 37.52
C ASP A 36 14.14 47.19 37.88
N GLY A 37 15.45 46.95 37.99
CA GLY A 37 16.44 47.99 38.28
C GLY A 37 16.52 49.07 37.21
N ASP A 38 16.25 48.70 35.95
CA ASP A 38 16.30 49.59 34.78
C ASP A 38 14.99 50.37 34.55
N GLY A 39 14.06 50.34 35.51
CA GLY A 39 12.82 51.15 35.46
C GLY A 39 11.66 50.54 34.67
N GLY A 40 11.72 49.24 34.36
CA GLY A 40 10.58 48.46 33.88
C GLY A 40 9.68 47.99 35.03
N VAL A 41 8.36 47.99 34.82
CA VAL A 41 7.35 47.60 35.82
C VAL A 41 6.35 46.63 35.19
N ASP A 42 6.23 45.44 35.77
CA ASP A 42 5.22 44.43 35.45
C ASP A 42 4.16 44.34 36.56
N CYS A 43 2.94 44.73 36.23
CA CYS A 43 1.73 44.60 37.03
C CYS A 43 0.67 43.75 36.31
N SER A 44 1.09 42.89 35.36
CA SER A 44 0.19 42.11 34.51
C SER A 44 -0.45 40.92 35.25
N GLY A 45 -1.68 40.56 34.86
CA GLY A 45 -2.36 39.36 35.37
C GLY A 45 -2.83 39.44 36.84
N ARG A 46 -2.99 40.64 37.42
CA ARG A 46 -3.22 40.85 38.86
C ARG A 46 -4.68 41.19 39.23
N GLY A 47 -5.57 41.29 38.24
CA GLY A 47 -6.97 41.68 38.44
C GLY A 47 -7.16 43.16 38.81
N LEU A 48 -6.21 44.04 38.48
CA LEU A 48 -6.31 45.48 38.75
C LEU A 48 -7.51 46.10 38.02
N THR A 49 -8.20 47.03 38.67
CA THR A 49 -9.34 47.79 38.10
C THR A 49 -9.01 49.24 37.80
N ALA A 50 -7.79 49.69 38.14
CA ALA A 50 -7.26 51.02 37.91
C ALA A 50 -5.73 50.96 37.71
N VAL A 51 -5.13 52.08 37.29
CA VAL A 51 -3.67 52.23 37.18
C VAL A 51 -3.04 52.11 38.58
N PRO A 52 -1.96 51.32 38.78
CA PRO A 52 -1.34 51.12 40.09
C PRO A 52 -0.67 52.38 40.64
N GLU A 53 -1.04 52.75 41.88
CA GLU A 53 -0.42 53.86 42.62
C GLU A 53 0.90 53.46 43.29
N GLY A 54 1.70 54.45 43.69
CA GLY A 54 2.93 54.26 44.47
C GLY A 54 4.19 53.93 43.67
N LEU A 55 4.09 53.75 42.35
CA LEU A 55 5.23 53.50 41.46
C LEU A 55 6.16 54.72 41.28
N SER A 56 7.39 54.46 40.82
CA SER A 56 8.39 55.48 40.51
C SER A 56 7.99 56.35 39.31
N ALA A 57 8.19 57.67 39.40
CA ALA A 57 8.00 58.59 38.28
C ALA A 57 9.03 58.40 37.13
N PHE A 58 10.12 57.67 37.40
CA PHE A 58 11.14 57.27 36.42
C PHE A 58 10.85 55.90 35.77
N THR A 59 9.59 55.44 35.82
CA THR A 59 9.18 54.21 35.12
C THR A 59 9.21 54.45 33.61
N HIS A 60 9.99 53.64 32.88
CA HIS A 60 10.14 53.72 31.42
C HIS A 60 9.25 52.72 30.67
N ALA A 61 8.93 51.58 31.26
CA ALA A 61 7.97 50.62 30.72
C ALA A 61 6.97 50.19 31.80
N LEU A 62 5.67 50.22 31.48
CA LEU A 62 4.60 49.82 32.38
C LEU A 62 3.69 48.79 31.70
N ASP A 63 3.76 47.55 32.17
CA ASP A 63 2.85 46.47 31.79
C ASP A 63 1.72 46.34 32.81
N ILE A 64 0.50 46.69 32.38
CA ILE A 64 -0.75 46.50 33.14
C ILE A 64 -1.73 45.63 32.32
N SER A 65 -1.22 44.77 31.43
CA SER A 65 -2.03 43.86 30.63
C SER A 65 -2.69 42.74 31.44
N MET A 66 -3.70 42.08 30.86
CA MET A 66 -4.43 40.94 31.47
C MET A 66 -5.03 41.28 32.84
N ASN A 67 -5.56 42.50 32.98
CA ASN A 67 -6.21 43.03 34.18
C ASN A 67 -7.70 43.31 33.87
N ASN A 68 -8.38 44.13 34.68
CA ASN A 68 -9.80 44.44 34.58
C ASN A 68 -10.05 45.97 34.55
N ILE A 69 -9.16 46.71 33.89
CA ILE A 69 -9.17 48.18 33.81
C ILE A 69 -10.16 48.60 32.71
N THR A 70 -11.46 48.44 32.98
CA THR A 70 -12.54 48.71 32.01
C THR A 70 -12.64 50.16 31.52
N LYS A 71 -12.01 51.13 32.21
CA LYS A 71 -12.01 52.57 31.88
C LYS A 71 -10.73 53.26 32.37
N LEU A 72 -10.25 54.25 31.61
CA LEU A 72 -9.17 55.15 32.03
C LEU A 72 -9.70 56.58 32.31
N PRO A 73 -9.49 57.15 33.52
CA PRO A 73 -9.97 58.49 33.90
C PRO A 73 -9.09 59.63 33.37
N GLU A 74 -9.44 60.88 33.69
CA GLU A 74 -8.57 62.05 33.51
C GLU A 74 -7.24 61.87 34.25
N ASP A 75 -6.13 62.32 33.65
CA ASP A 75 -4.79 62.35 34.27
C ASP A 75 -4.25 60.98 34.75
N ALA A 76 -4.80 59.86 34.24
CA ALA A 76 -4.52 58.50 34.71
C ALA A 76 -3.02 58.12 34.78
N PHE A 77 -2.19 58.66 33.88
CA PHE A 77 -0.74 58.39 33.85
C PHE A 77 0.12 59.63 34.17
N LYS A 78 -0.45 60.67 34.79
CA LYS A 78 0.22 61.95 35.13
C LYS A 78 1.54 61.80 35.89
N ASN A 79 1.69 60.72 36.65
CA ASN A 79 2.88 60.45 37.45
C ASN A 79 4.05 59.82 36.65
N PHE A 80 3.85 59.49 35.36
CA PHE A 80 4.82 58.76 34.53
C PHE A 80 5.29 59.56 33.30
N PRO A 81 5.91 60.76 33.47
CA PRO A 81 6.27 61.63 32.33
C PRO A 81 7.37 61.06 31.42
N TYR A 82 8.16 60.09 31.89
CA TYR A 82 9.27 59.47 31.16
C TYR A 82 8.93 58.07 30.58
N LEU A 83 7.63 57.73 30.53
CA LEU A 83 7.17 56.43 30.07
C LEU A 83 7.32 56.30 28.55
N GLU A 84 8.09 55.30 28.11
CA GLU A 84 8.34 54.99 26.70
C GLU A 84 7.44 53.86 26.17
N GLU A 85 7.07 52.89 27.02
CA GLU A 85 6.19 51.77 26.69
C GLU A 85 5.03 51.63 27.70
N LEU A 86 3.80 51.56 27.19
CA LEU A 86 2.58 51.36 27.98
C LEU A 86 1.75 50.22 27.39
N ARG A 87 1.56 49.14 28.17
CA ARG A 87 0.74 47.99 27.77
C ARG A 87 -0.54 47.89 28.58
N LEU A 88 -1.66 48.00 27.89
CA LEU A 88 -3.04 47.98 28.39
C LEU A 88 -3.86 46.84 27.75
N ALA A 89 -3.19 45.86 27.14
CA ALA A 89 -3.85 44.79 26.42
C ALA A 89 -4.67 43.87 27.35
N GLY A 90 -5.81 43.33 26.89
CA GLY A 90 -6.59 42.37 27.69
C GLY A 90 -7.14 42.96 28.99
N ASN A 91 -7.84 44.08 28.93
CA ASN A 91 -8.34 44.82 30.12
C ASN A 91 -9.86 45.06 30.12
N ASP A 92 -10.57 44.56 29.11
CA ASP A 92 -11.96 44.93 28.79
C ASP A 92 -12.19 46.46 28.70
N LEU A 93 -11.15 47.19 28.28
CA LEU A 93 -11.13 48.65 28.23
C LEU A 93 -12.15 49.16 27.20
N SER A 94 -13.17 49.86 27.70
CA SER A 94 -14.33 50.32 26.94
C SER A 94 -14.37 51.83 26.71
N PHE A 95 -13.59 52.60 27.50
CA PHE A 95 -13.55 54.06 27.44
C PHE A 95 -12.20 54.59 27.93
N ILE A 96 -11.63 55.53 27.17
CA ILE A 96 -10.41 56.26 27.52
C ILE A 96 -10.77 57.74 27.57
N HIS A 97 -10.57 58.40 28.71
CA HIS A 97 -10.83 59.84 28.83
C HIS A 97 -9.88 60.64 27.92
N THR A 98 -10.34 61.79 27.39
CA THR A 98 -9.60 62.62 26.42
C THR A 98 -8.26 63.15 26.92
N LYS A 99 -8.01 63.07 28.23
CA LYS A 99 -6.74 63.46 28.89
C LYS A 99 -6.07 62.30 29.64
N ALA A 100 -6.52 61.05 29.49
CA ALA A 100 -5.97 59.92 30.26
C ALA A 100 -4.47 59.74 30.03
N LEU A 101 -4.02 59.92 28.79
CA LEU A 101 -2.64 59.80 28.33
C LEU A 101 -1.91 61.16 28.29
N SER A 102 -2.46 62.19 28.94
CA SER A 102 -1.91 63.55 28.95
C SER A 102 -0.55 63.59 29.64
N GLY A 103 0.45 64.17 28.97
CA GLY A 103 1.82 64.31 29.49
C GLY A 103 2.80 63.22 29.06
N LEU A 104 2.33 62.12 28.46
CA LEU A 104 3.16 61.00 27.99
C LEU A 104 3.91 61.33 26.68
N LYS A 105 4.85 62.28 26.75
CA LYS A 105 5.56 62.82 25.56
C LYS A 105 6.61 61.87 24.97
N GLU A 106 7.29 61.12 25.82
CA GLU A 106 8.35 60.18 25.44
C GLU A 106 7.81 58.80 25.02
N LEU A 107 6.47 58.63 25.00
CA LEU A 107 5.81 57.36 24.74
C LEU A 107 5.98 56.94 23.27
N LYS A 108 6.72 55.85 23.05
CA LYS A 108 7.03 55.25 21.74
C LYS A 108 6.10 54.10 21.41
N VAL A 109 5.66 53.34 22.42
CA VAL A 109 4.84 52.13 22.28
C VAL A 109 3.59 52.21 23.14
N LEU A 110 2.41 52.06 22.52
CA LEU A 110 1.12 51.98 23.20
C LEU A 110 0.35 50.75 22.70
N THR A 111 0.00 49.84 23.60
CA THR A 111 -0.67 48.57 23.23
C THR A 111 -2.05 48.44 23.89
N LEU A 112 -3.11 48.49 23.08
CA LEU A 112 -4.52 48.52 23.50
C LEU A 112 -5.33 47.34 22.94
N GLN A 113 -4.68 46.28 22.46
CA GLN A 113 -5.33 45.11 21.86
C GLN A 113 -6.09 44.21 22.85
N ASN A 114 -6.98 43.35 22.37
CA ASN A 114 -7.87 42.53 23.21
C ASN A 114 -8.68 43.40 24.19
N ASN A 115 -9.43 44.36 23.68
CA ASN A 115 -10.24 45.30 24.48
C ASN A 115 -11.61 45.58 23.84
N GLN A 116 -12.42 46.40 24.52
CA GLN A 116 -13.83 46.65 24.18
C GLN A 116 -14.02 48.00 23.44
N LEU A 117 -12.97 48.52 22.78
CA LEU A 117 -13.03 49.81 22.10
C LEU A 117 -13.88 49.73 20.83
N LYS A 118 -14.83 50.65 20.68
CA LYS A 118 -15.75 50.71 19.53
C LYS A 118 -15.38 51.76 18.47
N THR A 119 -14.43 52.63 18.80
CA THR A 119 -13.86 53.65 17.91
C THR A 119 -12.48 54.05 18.41
N ILE A 120 -11.71 54.76 17.58
CA ILE A 120 -10.37 55.24 17.93
C ILE A 120 -10.46 56.33 19.01
N PRO A 121 -9.67 56.28 20.10
CA PRO A 121 -9.68 57.27 21.17
C PRO A 121 -8.92 58.56 20.77
N LYS A 122 -9.29 59.16 19.63
CA LYS A 122 -8.53 60.22 18.92
C LYS A 122 -7.98 61.34 19.82
N GLU A 123 -8.82 61.98 20.64
CA GLU A 123 -8.40 63.11 21.50
C GLU A 123 -7.36 62.68 22.54
N ALA A 124 -7.44 61.44 23.05
CA ALA A 124 -6.52 60.92 24.04
C ALA A 124 -5.13 60.60 23.45
N ILE A 125 -5.06 60.22 22.17
CA ILE A 125 -3.80 59.90 21.48
C ILE A 125 -3.17 61.11 20.76
N ARG A 126 -3.95 62.17 20.47
CA ARG A 126 -3.52 63.37 19.71
C ARG A 126 -2.26 64.07 20.25
N GLY A 127 -1.98 63.93 21.54
CA GLY A 127 -0.79 64.51 22.19
C GLY A 127 0.50 63.67 22.11
N LEU A 128 0.44 62.45 21.58
CA LEU A 128 1.53 61.47 21.65
C LEU A 128 2.52 61.61 20.47
N SER A 129 3.16 62.78 20.36
CA SER A 129 4.04 63.11 19.22
C SER A 129 5.29 62.23 19.06
N GLY A 130 5.70 61.51 20.11
CA GLY A 130 6.79 60.54 20.09
C GLY A 130 6.39 59.11 19.70
N LEU A 131 5.10 58.84 19.50
CA LEU A 131 4.57 57.49 19.33
C LEU A 131 4.99 56.88 17.99
N GLN A 132 5.61 55.70 18.05
CA GLN A 132 6.11 54.95 16.89
C GLN A 132 5.29 53.69 16.62
N SER A 133 4.60 53.16 17.63
CA SER A 133 3.92 51.86 17.62
C SER A 133 2.58 51.94 18.35
N LEU A 134 1.46 51.82 17.62
CA LEU A 134 0.10 51.88 18.17
C LEU A 134 -0.70 50.62 17.83
N ARG A 135 -0.89 49.74 18.82
CA ARG A 135 -1.71 48.53 18.69
C ARG A 135 -3.15 48.75 19.14
N LEU A 136 -4.10 48.56 18.23
CA LEU A 136 -5.55 48.64 18.44
C LEU A 136 -6.26 47.40 17.85
N ASP A 137 -5.50 46.33 17.60
CA ASP A 137 -5.97 45.05 17.09
C ASP A 137 -6.89 44.31 18.09
N ALA A 138 -7.64 43.31 17.61
CA ALA A 138 -8.56 42.49 18.43
C ALA A 138 -9.48 43.36 19.34
N ASN A 139 -10.26 44.22 18.70
CA ASN A 139 -11.17 45.18 19.34
C ASN A 139 -12.53 45.17 18.61
N HIS A 140 -13.41 46.12 18.91
CA HIS A 140 -14.74 46.22 18.31
C HIS A 140 -14.93 47.51 17.50
N ILE A 141 -13.84 48.04 16.92
CA ILE A 141 -13.81 49.29 16.18
C ILE A 141 -14.61 49.12 14.88
N THR A 142 -15.70 49.87 14.74
CA THR A 142 -16.52 49.90 13.52
C THR A 142 -16.22 51.09 12.62
N ALA A 143 -15.66 52.17 13.18
CA ALA A 143 -15.35 53.40 12.45
C ALA A 143 -14.16 54.15 13.06
N VAL A 144 -13.37 54.76 12.17
CA VAL A 144 -12.25 55.66 12.47
C VAL A 144 -12.69 57.09 12.12
N PRO A 145 -12.87 58.01 13.08
CA PRO A 145 -13.21 59.40 12.79
C PRO A 145 -12.13 60.10 11.94
N GLU A 146 -12.53 60.98 11.03
CA GLU A 146 -11.68 61.71 10.06
C GLU A 146 -10.40 62.32 10.67
N ASP A 147 -10.52 62.91 11.86
CA ASP A 147 -9.46 63.60 12.62
C ASP A 147 -8.69 62.67 13.56
N SER A 148 -8.76 61.35 13.34
CA SER A 148 -7.93 60.38 14.03
C SER A 148 -6.47 60.46 13.58
N PHE A 149 -5.58 60.09 14.49
CA PHE A 149 -4.13 60.04 14.29
C PHE A 149 -3.44 61.39 14.00
N GLU A 150 -4.17 62.52 14.03
CA GLU A 150 -3.57 63.85 14.10
C GLU A 150 -2.52 63.92 15.23
N GLY A 151 -1.37 64.53 14.94
CA GLY A 151 -0.28 64.70 15.91
C GLY A 151 0.67 63.50 16.06
N LEU A 152 0.33 62.32 15.55
CA LEU A 152 1.17 61.10 15.62
C LEU A 152 2.31 61.10 14.58
N VAL A 153 3.07 62.20 14.50
CA VAL A 153 4.04 62.49 13.42
C VAL A 153 5.25 61.54 13.34
N GLN A 154 5.45 60.68 14.34
CA GLN A 154 6.52 59.66 14.35
C GLN A 154 6.01 58.22 14.17
N LEU A 155 4.71 58.01 13.92
CA LEU A 155 4.12 56.67 13.89
C LEU A 155 4.66 55.85 12.71
N ARG A 156 5.19 54.65 13.01
CA ARG A 156 5.76 53.71 12.05
C ARG A 156 4.91 52.45 11.91
N HIS A 157 4.28 52.01 12.98
CA HIS A 157 3.50 50.77 13.00
C HIS A 157 2.11 51.02 13.57
N LEU A 158 1.08 50.65 12.81
CA LEU A 158 -0.33 50.77 13.18
C LEU A 158 -1.05 49.44 12.94
N TRP A 159 -1.59 48.86 14.01
CA TRP A 159 -2.36 47.63 13.97
C TRP A 159 -3.84 47.92 14.24
N LEU A 160 -4.68 47.58 13.26
CA LEU A 160 -6.14 47.74 13.29
C LEU A 160 -6.84 46.42 12.85
N ASP A 161 -6.12 45.30 12.90
CA ASP A 161 -6.64 43.97 12.55
C ASP A 161 -7.59 43.39 13.60
N ASP A 162 -8.33 42.35 13.23
CA ASP A 162 -9.41 41.72 14.02
C ASP A 162 -10.37 42.76 14.65
N ASN A 163 -11.05 43.47 13.77
CA ASN A 163 -11.95 44.57 14.10
C ASN A 163 -13.20 44.52 13.20
N SER A 164 -13.94 45.62 13.06
CA SER A 164 -15.20 45.67 12.32
C SER A 164 -15.27 46.81 11.30
N LEU A 165 -14.12 47.27 10.79
CA LEU A 165 -14.04 48.28 9.73
C LEU A 165 -14.65 47.75 8.42
N THR A 166 -15.51 48.55 7.80
CA THR A 166 -16.19 48.21 6.52
C THR A 166 -15.53 48.82 5.28
N GLU A 167 -14.60 49.76 5.49
CA GLU A 167 -13.92 50.57 4.48
C GLU A 167 -12.52 50.97 4.95
N VAL A 168 -11.68 51.49 4.04
CA VAL A 168 -10.34 52.00 4.37
C VAL A 168 -10.45 53.43 4.92
N PRO A 169 -9.84 53.76 6.07
CA PRO A 169 -9.94 55.09 6.67
C PRO A 169 -8.95 56.08 6.01
N ILE A 170 -9.26 56.53 4.79
CA ILE A 170 -8.38 57.33 3.92
C ILE A 170 -7.87 58.61 4.59
N HIS A 171 -8.78 59.49 5.02
CA HIS A 171 -8.40 60.78 5.62
C HIS A 171 -7.59 60.61 6.92
N PRO A 172 -7.97 59.74 7.88
CA PRO A 172 -7.12 59.40 9.03
C PRO A 172 -5.71 58.91 8.67
N LEU A 173 -5.59 58.06 7.64
CA LEU A 173 -4.28 57.57 7.17
C LEU A 173 -3.46 58.67 6.50
N SER A 174 -4.09 59.70 5.91
CA SER A 174 -3.36 60.81 5.28
C SER A 174 -2.49 61.62 6.27
N ASN A 175 -2.78 61.53 7.58
CA ASN A 175 -1.99 62.14 8.66
C ASN A 175 -0.67 61.40 8.97
N LEU A 176 -0.39 60.25 8.33
CA LEU A 176 0.66 59.30 8.73
C LEU A 176 1.75 59.06 7.67
N PRO A 177 2.45 60.09 7.16
CA PRO A 177 3.44 59.94 6.08
C PRO A 177 4.68 59.12 6.47
N CYS A 178 4.96 58.98 7.78
CA CYS A 178 6.07 58.21 8.34
C CYS A 178 5.76 56.72 8.58
N LEU A 179 4.55 56.26 8.26
CA LEU A 179 4.10 54.90 8.54
C LEU A 179 4.84 53.89 7.66
N GLN A 180 5.35 52.82 8.27
CA GLN A 180 6.18 51.78 7.64
C GLN A 180 5.46 50.42 7.58
N ALA A 181 4.60 50.11 8.55
CA ALA A 181 3.74 48.94 8.52
C ALA A 181 2.30 49.30 8.92
N LEU A 182 1.34 48.84 8.11
CA LEU A 182 -0.10 48.97 8.35
C LEU A 182 -0.77 47.61 8.19
N THR A 183 -1.57 47.21 9.18
CA THR A 183 -2.47 46.07 9.04
C THR A 183 -3.91 46.47 9.29
N LEU A 184 -4.75 46.12 8.31
CA LEU A 184 -6.21 46.24 8.29
C LEU A 184 -6.83 44.85 8.09
N ALA A 185 -6.09 43.78 8.41
CA ALA A 185 -6.50 42.39 8.21
C ALA A 185 -7.68 41.97 9.11
N LEU A 186 -8.33 40.83 8.83
CA LEU A 186 -9.44 40.30 9.65
C LEU A 186 -10.56 41.33 9.91
N ASN A 187 -10.86 42.17 8.92
CA ASN A 187 -11.90 43.19 8.99
C ASN A 187 -13.05 42.86 7.99
N LYS A 188 -13.90 43.85 7.69
CA LYS A 188 -15.09 43.71 6.84
C LYS A 188 -15.01 44.61 5.61
N ILE A 189 -13.81 45.01 5.20
CA ILE A 189 -13.55 45.89 4.06
C ILE A 189 -14.02 45.20 2.77
N THR A 190 -14.82 45.91 1.95
CA THR A 190 -15.45 45.33 0.74
C THR A 190 -14.92 45.89 -0.58
N HIS A 191 -14.38 47.11 -0.58
CA HIS A 191 -13.64 47.67 -1.71
C HIS A 191 -12.46 48.52 -1.23
N ILE A 192 -11.51 48.77 -2.14
CA ILE A 192 -10.47 49.79 -1.96
C ILE A 192 -10.67 50.84 -3.07
N PRO A 193 -10.92 52.13 -2.75
CA PRO A 193 -11.06 53.19 -3.75
C PRO A 193 -9.69 53.64 -4.28
N ASP A 194 -9.71 54.43 -5.36
CA ASP A 194 -8.51 55.10 -5.89
C ASP A 194 -7.89 56.04 -4.84
N PHE A 195 -6.55 56.16 -4.84
CA PHE A 195 -5.73 56.98 -3.95
C PHE A 195 -5.88 56.72 -2.44
N ALA A 196 -6.49 55.60 -2.03
CA ALA A 196 -6.82 55.28 -0.63
C ALA A 196 -5.62 55.30 0.36
N PHE A 197 -4.39 55.15 -0.14
CA PHE A 197 -3.17 55.12 0.66
C PHE A 197 -2.12 56.16 0.21
N THR A 198 -2.48 57.13 -0.63
CA THR A 198 -1.52 57.92 -1.45
C THR A 198 -0.52 58.77 -0.65
N ASN A 199 -0.83 59.12 0.59
CA ASN A 199 0.08 59.87 1.48
C ASN A 199 1.09 58.98 2.23
N LEU A 200 0.92 57.65 2.24
CA LEU A 200 1.73 56.69 3.02
C LEU A 200 3.07 56.36 2.33
N SER A 201 3.79 57.39 1.88
CA SER A 201 5.03 57.27 1.11
C SER A 201 6.16 56.46 1.77
N SER A 202 6.16 56.32 3.10
CA SER A 202 7.14 55.51 3.85
C SER A 202 6.76 54.03 4.02
N LEU A 203 5.59 53.60 3.49
CA LEU A 203 5.02 52.30 3.81
C LEU A 203 5.74 51.17 3.08
N VAL A 204 6.19 50.17 3.86
CA VAL A 204 6.94 48.98 3.41
C VAL A 204 6.04 47.74 3.42
N VAL A 205 5.13 47.64 4.40
CA VAL A 205 4.25 46.47 4.59
C VAL A 205 2.79 46.90 4.71
N LEU A 206 1.92 46.29 3.88
CA LEU A 206 0.47 46.51 3.90
C LEU A 206 -0.28 45.17 3.94
N HIS A 207 -0.94 44.89 5.07
CA HIS A 207 -1.77 43.69 5.24
C HIS A 207 -3.27 44.03 5.16
N LEU A 208 -3.96 43.39 4.21
CA LEU A 208 -5.39 43.51 3.94
C LEU A 208 -6.08 42.12 3.91
N HIS A 209 -5.39 41.07 4.38
CA HIS A 209 -5.89 39.69 4.33
C HIS A 209 -7.12 39.44 5.20
N ASN A 210 -7.85 38.36 4.90
CA ASN A 210 -9.08 37.96 5.62
C ASN A 210 -10.16 39.06 5.69
N ASN A 211 -10.24 39.89 4.65
CA ASN A 211 -11.32 40.87 4.45
C ASN A 211 -12.38 40.31 3.48
N LYS A 212 -13.20 41.19 2.90
CA LYS A 212 -14.27 40.85 1.95
C LYS A 212 -14.10 41.64 0.64
N ILE A 213 -12.85 42.00 0.30
CA ILE A 213 -12.52 42.87 -0.83
C ILE A 213 -12.93 42.18 -2.12
N LYS A 214 -13.82 42.80 -2.88
CA LYS A 214 -14.31 42.33 -4.19
C LYS A 214 -13.80 43.18 -5.35
N THR A 215 -13.70 44.48 -5.12
CA THR A 215 -13.30 45.48 -6.11
C THR A 215 -12.17 46.35 -5.58
N ILE A 216 -11.22 46.64 -6.45
CA ILE A 216 -10.02 47.44 -6.16
C ILE A 216 -9.93 48.50 -7.26
N GLY A 217 -9.80 49.77 -6.85
CA GLY A 217 -9.63 50.90 -7.77
C GLY A 217 -8.32 50.79 -8.55
N LYS A 218 -8.30 51.29 -9.80
CA LYS A 218 -7.11 51.21 -10.68
C LYS A 218 -5.91 51.98 -10.13
N HIS A 219 -6.14 52.96 -9.28
CA HIS A 219 -5.15 53.85 -8.68
C HIS A 219 -5.11 53.76 -7.15
N CYS A 220 -5.61 52.66 -6.56
CA CYS A 220 -5.76 52.55 -5.11
C CYS A 220 -4.43 52.53 -4.32
N PHE A 221 -3.35 52.12 -4.98
CA PHE A 221 -2.01 51.98 -4.41
C PHE A 221 -1.03 53.08 -4.88
N ASP A 222 -1.48 54.03 -5.71
CA ASP A 222 -0.65 55.13 -6.23
C ASP A 222 -0.10 55.99 -5.07
N GLY A 223 1.24 56.06 -4.96
CA GLY A 223 1.96 56.72 -3.87
C GLY A 223 2.61 55.77 -2.86
N LEU A 224 2.40 54.46 -2.99
CA LEU A 224 3.06 53.41 -2.19
C LEU A 224 4.41 52.97 -2.80
N ASP A 225 5.25 53.93 -3.20
CA ASP A 225 6.48 53.69 -3.97
C ASP A 225 7.49 52.77 -3.27
N ASN A 226 7.52 52.78 -1.93
CA ASN A 226 8.43 52.00 -1.09
C ASN A 226 7.85 50.64 -0.60
N LEU A 227 6.66 50.23 -1.07
CA LEU A 227 6.01 49.03 -0.58
C LEU A 227 6.71 47.76 -1.07
N GLU A 228 7.16 46.92 -0.13
CA GLU A 228 7.86 45.67 -0.41
C GLU A 228 6.95 44.43 -0.24
N THR A 229 5.98 44.47 0.69
CA THR A 229 5.06 43.36 0.97
C THR A 229 3.61 43.83 0.92
N LEU A 230 2.81 43.21 0.04
CA LEU A 230 1.36 43.42 -0.06
C LEU A 230 0.62 42.09 0.13
N ASP A 231 -0.24 42.02 1.15
CA ASP A 231 -1.08 40.85 1.42
C ASP A 231 -2.58 41.14 1.19
N LEU A 232 -3.15 40.52 0.15
CA LEU A 232 -4.57 40.48 -0.21
C LEU A 232 -5.17 39.05 -0.10
N ASN A 233 -4.51 38.13 0.61
CA ASN A 233 -4.93 36.74 0.80
C ASN A 233 -6.32 36.63 1.49
N TYR A 234 -7.05 35.53 1.27
CA TYR A 234 -8.37 35.28 1.87
C TYR A 234 -9.38 36.44 1.68
N ASN A 235 -9.52 36.92 0.44
CA ASN A 235 -10.48 37.97 0.07
C ASN A 235 -11.52 37.43 -0.92
N ASN A 236 -12.25 38.31 -1.61
CA ASN A 236 -13.31 37.93 -2.55
C ASN A 236 -13.07 38.49 -3.97
N MET A 237 -11.81 38.72 -4.35
CA MET A 237 -11.43 39.29 -5.65
C MET A 237 -11.74 38.30 -6.77
N ILE A 238 -12.37 38.78 -7.85
CA ILE A 238 -12.74 37.98 -9.04
C ILE A 238 -11.81 38.27 -10.22
N GLU A 239 -11.31 39.50 -10.29
CA GLU A 239 -10.42 40.01 -11.33
C GLU A 239 -9.01 40.21 -10.77
N PHE A 240 -8.00 40.17 -11.64
CA PHE A 240 -6.62 40.45 -11.27
C PHE A 240 -6.41 41.94 -10.98
N PRO A 241 -5.79 42.34 -9.85
CA PRO A 241 -5.67 43.75 -9.47
C PRO A 241 -4.60 44.48 -10.28
N GLU A 242 -4.97 45.06 -11.43
CA GLU A 242 -4.06 45.86 -12.28
C GLU A 242 -3.31 46.99 -11.53
N ALA A 243 -3.90 47.50 -10.44
CA ALA A 243 -3.35 48.54 -9.58
C ALA A 243 -1.98 48.19 -8.96
N ILE A 244 -1.59 46.91 -8.90
CA ILE A 244 -0.25 46.55 -8.42
C ILE A 244 0.87 47.12 -9.32
N LYS A 245 0.57 47.51 -10.57
CA LYS A 245 1.57 48.14 -11.47
C LYS A 245 2.13 49.45 -10.93
N ALA A 246 1.50 50.07 -9.93
CA ALA A 246 1.99 51.25 -9.22
C ALA A 246 3.02 50.94 -8.10
N LEU A 247 3.44 49.67 -7.93
CA LEU A 247 4.27 49.22 -6.81
C LEU A 247 5.68 48.76 -7.27
N PRO A 248 6.61 49.69 -7.56
CA PRO A 248 7.92 49.36 -8.14
C PRO A 248 8.84 48.59 -7.19
N SER A 249 8.70 48.79 -5.88
CA SER A 249 9.53 48.17 -4.83
C SER A 249 9.06 46.77 -4.39
N LEU A 250 7.96 46.26 -4.97
CA LEU A 250 7.27 45.07 -4.48
C LEU A 250 8.10 43.79 -4.63
N LYS A 251 8.31 43.09 -3.52
CA LYS A 251 9.08 41.84 -3.41
C LYS A 251 8.19 40.64 -3.09
N GLU A 252 7.15 40.85 -2.29
CA GLU A 252 6.24 39.80 -1.84
C GLU A 252 4.79 40.19 -2.09
N LEU A 253 4.06 39.32 -2.79
CA LEU A 253 2.68 39.56 -3.20
C LEU A 253 1.79 38.36 -2.88
N GLY A 254 0.85 38.55 -1.95
CA GLY A 254 -0.19 37.59 -1.62
C GLY A 254 -1.54 37.94 -2.23
N PHE A 255 -2.13 37.02 -2.99
CA PHE A 255 -3.55 37.05 -3.37
C PHE A 255 -4.18 35.65 -3.38
N HIS A 256 -3.64 34.72 -2.59
CA HIS A 256 -4.14 33.35 -2.51
C HIS A 256 -5.52 33.28 -1.86
N SER A 257 -6.22 32.16 -2.08
CA SER A 257 -7.57 31.92 -1.53
C SER A 257 -8.56 33.06 -1.87
N ASN A 258 -8.59 33.45 -3.15
CA ASN A 258 -9.51 34.41 -3.75
C ASN A 258 -10.29 33.73 -4.90
N TYR A 259 -11.07 34.49 -5.69
CA TYR A 259 -11.85 33.97 -6.83
C TYR A 259 -11.27 34.36 -8.20
N ILE A 260 -9.97 34.67 -8.27
CA ILE A 260 -9.31 35.13 -9.51
C ILE A 260 -9.23 33.96 -10.50
N SER A 261 -9.77 34.17 -11.70
CA SER A 261 -9.89 33.13 -12.73
C SER A 261 -8.87 33.23 -13.88
N ILE A 262 -8.23 34.39 -14.04
CA ILE A 262 -7.32 34.72 -15.15
C ILE A 262 -6.14 35.56 -14.61
N ILE A 263 -4.90 35.19 -14.99
CA ILE A 263 -3.73 36.07 -14.88
C ILE A 263 -3.37 36.58 -16.29
N PRO A 264 -3.38 37.90 -16.57
CA PRO A 264 -3.12 38.44 -17.90
C PRO A 264 -1.62 38.44 -18.28
N ASN A 265 -1.31 38.70 -19.56
CA ASN A 265 0.05 39.04 -19.98
C ASN A 265 0.46 40.39 -19.37
N GLY A 266 1.73 40.56 -18.99
CA GLY A 266 2.20 41.81 -18.38
C GLY A 266 1.56 42.10 -17.01
N ALA A 267 1.07 41.07 -16.31
CA ALA A 267 0.46 41.18 -14.98
C ALA A 267 1.38 41.87 -13.95
N PHE A 268 2.67 41.51 -13.96
CA PHE A 268 3.69 41.95 -13.00
C PHE A 268 4.71 42.93 -13.62
N GLU A 269 4.35 43.58 -14.74
CA GLU A 269 5.22 44.47 -15.52
C GLU A 269 5.77 45.67 -14.71
N GLY A 270 5.00 46.15 -13.73
CA GLY A 270 5.43 47.20 -12.80
C GLY A 270 6.18 46.70 -11.55
N ASN A 271 6.43 45.39 -11.43
CA ASN A 271 6.89 44.75 -10.20
C ASN A 271 8.16 43.88 -10.42
N PRO A 272 9.27 44.45 -10.95
CA PRO A 272 10.44 43.67 -11.37
C PRO A 272 11.21 43.00 -10.22
N LEU A 273 11.00 43.44 -8.97
CA LEU A 273 11.70 42.95 -7.78
C LEU A 273 10.98 41.78 -7.08
N LEU A 274 9.89 41.25 -7.65
CA LEU A 274 9.11 40.16 -7.06
C LEU A 274 9.94 38.88 -6.87
N ARG A 275 9.98 38.41 -5.62
CA ARG A 275 10.65 37.20 -5.16
C ARG A 275 9.68 36.06 -4.91
N THR A 276 8.49 36.40 -4.41
CA THR A 276 7.48 35.45 -3.94
C THR A 276 6.09 35.91 -4.35
N ILE A 277 5.33 35.04 -5.02
CA ILE A 277 3.95 35.30 -5.44
C ILE A 277 3.04 34.17 -4.94
N HIS A 278 2.18 34.45 -3.96
CA HIS A 278 1.22 33.48 -3.44
C HIS A 278 -0.11 33.61 -4.19
N LEU A 279 -0.32 32.74 -5.17
CA LEU A 279 -1.48 32.74 -6.09
C LEU A 279 -2.35 31.48 -6.03
N TYR A 280 -2.03 30.53 -5.14
CA TYR A 280 -2.77 29.28 -4.95
C TYR A 280 -4.20 29.49 -4.41
N ASP A 281 -4.99 28.42 -4.34
CA ASP A 281 -6.40 28.42 -3.91
C ASP A 281 -7.30 29.46 -4.62
N ASN A 282 -6.90 29.88 -5.81
CA ASN A 282 -7.72 30.63 -6.75
C ASN A 282 -8.28 29.66 -7.83
N PRO A 283 -9.50 29.89 -8.36
CA PRO A 283 -10.09 29.12 -9.45
C PRO A 283 -9.47 29.48 -10.82
N LEU A 284 -8.14 29.48 -10.88
CA LEU A 284 -7.37 29.85 -12.06
C LEU A 284 -7.69 28.90 -13.22
N SER A 285 -8.21 29.49 -14.29
CA SER A 285 -8.52 28.78 -15.54
C SER A 285 -7.46 29.05 -16.61
N PHE A 286 -6.89 30.26 -16.61
CA PHE A 286 -5.99 30.78 -17.64
C PHE A 286 -4.82 31.58 -17.05
N VAL A 287 -3.65 31.45 -17.68
CA VAL A 287 -2.45 32.25 -17.39
C VAL A 287 -1.84 32.70 -18.72
N GLY A 288 -1.60 34.00 -18.87
CA GLY A 288 -0.95 34.57 -20.04
C GLY A 288 0.49 34.04 -20.22
N ASN A 289 0.87 33.72 -21.46
CA ASN A 289 2.21 33.20 -21.76
C ASN A 289 3.34 34.16 -21.31
N LEU A 290 3.10 35.47 -21.34
CA LEU A 290 4.04 36.52 -20.93
C LEU A 290 3.66 37.12 -19.56
N ALA A 291 3.00 36.34 -18.68
CA ALA A 291 2.64 36.81 -17.35
C ALA A 291 3.87 36.93 -16.41
N PHE A 292 4.78 35.95 -16.46
CA PHE A 292 5.93 35.80 -15.53
C PHE A 292 7.30 36.03 -16.21
N GLN A 293 7.33 36.81 -17.29
CA GLN A 293 8.56 37.16 -18.01
C GLN A 293 9.33 38.27 -17.24
N ASN A 294 10.66 38.25 -17.30
CA ASN A 294 11.53 39.32 -16.79
C ASN A 294 11.41 39.61 -15.28
N LEU A 295 11.11 38.58 -14.47
CA LEU A 295 11.10 38.67 -13.00
C LEU A 295 12.42 38.10 -12.46
N SER A 296 13.49 38.90 -12.47
CA SER A 296 14.85 38.41 -12.18
C SER A 296 15.00 37.78 -10.80
N ASP A 297 14.26 38.30 -9.82
CA ASP A 297 14.39 37.94 -8.41
C ASP A 297 13.46 36.79 -7.99
N LEU A 298 12.58 36.28 -8.88
CA LEU A 298 11.53 35.32 -8.55
C LEU A 298 12.11 33.94 -8.18
N LEU A 299 11.92 33.54 -6.92
CA LEU A 299 12.47 32.29 -6.35
C LEU A 299 11.55 31.09 -6.52
N SER A 300 10.23 31.31 -6.50
CA SER A 300 9.23 30.23 -6.53
C SER A 300 8.00 30.61 -7.34
N LEU A 301 7.58 29.72 -8.25
CA LEU A 301 6.36 29.85 -9.06
C LEU A 301 5.51 28.58 -8.95
N VAL A 302 4.31 28.71 -8.38
CA VAL A 302 3.39 27.59 -8.11
C VAL A 302 2.02 27.88 -8.72
N ILE A 303 1.74 27.30 -9.89
CA ILE A 303 0.47 27.43 -10.61
C ILE A 303 -0.26 26.08 -10.57
N ARG A 304 -1.52 26.08 -10.09
CA ARG A 304 -2.34 24.88 -9.96
C ARG A 304 -3.72 25.09 -10.58
N GLY A 305 -4.25 24.08 -11.28
CA GLY A 305 -5.62 24.03 -11.78
C GLY A 305 -5.92 24.77 -13.09
N ALA A 306 -4.91 25.40 -13.72
CA ALA A 306 -5.04 26.25 -14.92
C ALA A 306 -5.37 25.46 -16.20
N SER A 307 -6.57 24.87 -16.22
CA SER A 307 -7.03 23.84 -17.15
C SER A 307 -7.25 24.29 -18.60
N MET A 308 -7.12 25.59 -18.92
CA MET A 308 -7.12 26.09 -20.30
C MET A 308 -5.71 26.37 -20.84
N VAL A 309 -4.68 26.38 -19.98
CA VAL A 309 -3.27 26.59 -20.38
C VAL A 309 -2.74 25.34 -21.09
N GLN A 310 -2.29 25.50 -22.33
CA GLN A 310 -1.75 24.43 -23.18
C GLN A 310 -0.24 24.57 -23.46
N TRP A 311 0.36 25.67 -23.03
CA TRP A 311 1.77 26.02 -23.27
C TRP A 311 2.53 26.11 -21.95
N PHE A 312 3.83 25.80 -22.01
CA PHE A 312 4.76 26.15 -20.95
C PHE A 312 4.90 27.69 -20.90
N PRO A 313 4.80 28.36 -19.74
CA PRO A 313 4.94 29.81 -19.64
C PRO A 313 6.31 30.32 -20.11
N ASN A 314 6.37 31.50 -20.73
CA ASN A 314 7.65 32.11 -21.06
C ASN A 314 8.32 32.70 -19.81
N LEU A 315 9.45 32.10 -19.42
CA LEU A 315 10.26 32.49 -18.27
C LEU A 315 11.55 33.23 -18.67
N THR A 316 11.64 33.75 -19.90
CA THR A 316 12.81 34.54 -20.36
C THR A 316 13.08 35.71 -19.41
N GLY A 317 14.31 35.76 -18.85
CA GLY A 317 14.72 36.76 -17.85
C GLY A 317 14.39 36.40 -16.40
N THR A 318 13.58 35.37 -16.17
CA THR A 318 13.20 34.84 -14.85
C THR A 318 14.14 33.68 -14.51
N SER A 319 15.40 34.01 -14.17
CA SER A 319 16.52 33.06 -14.09
C SER A 319 16.83 32.51 -12.69
N ASN A 320 16.45 33.21 -11.62
CA ASN A 320 16.76 32.81 -10.23
C ASN A 320 15.71 31.88 -9.60
N LEU A 321 14.98 31.13 -10.43
CA LEU A 321 13.87 30.28 -9.99
C LEU A 321 14.40 28.97 -9.37
N GLU A 322 14.23 28.81 -8.05
CA GLU A 322 14.57 27.57 -7.34
C GLU A 322 13.45 26.52 -7.39
N SER A 323 12.18 26.96 -7.51
CA SER A 323 11.01 26.07 -7.48
C SER A 323 9.99 26.42 -8.56
N LEU A 324 9.66 25.45 -9.41
CA LEU A 324 8.66 25.57 -10.47
C LEU A 324 7.66 24.42 -10.40
N ILE A 325 6.39 24.75 -10.16
CA ILE A 325 5.30 23.78 -10.00
C ILE A 325 4.13 24.22 -10.90
N LEU A 326 3.87 23.49 -11.98
CA LEU A 326 2.79 23.75 -12.94
C LEU A 326 1.91 22.50 -13.07
N THR A 327 0.73 22.50 -12.45
CA THR A 327 -0.05 21.25 -12.24
C THR A 327 -1.52 21.39 -12.58
N GLY A 328 -2.12 20.39 -13.22
CA GLY A 328 -3.54 20.44 -13.60
C GLY A 328 -3.78 21.36 -14.80
N THR A 329 -2.87 21.34 -15.78
CA THR A 329 -2.97 22.10 -17.03
C THR A 329 -3.00 21.13 -18.23
N LYS A 330 -2.85 21.64 -19.46
CA LYS A 330 -2.78 20.85 -20.70
C LYS A 330 -1.44 21.02 -21.43
N ILE A 331 -0.37 21.31 -20.67
CA ILE A 331 1.00 21.32 -21.19
C ILE A 331 1.34 19.92 -21.74
N SER A 332 1.79 19.87 -22.99
CA SER A 332 2.16 18.64 -23.70
C SER A 332 3.66 18.47 -23.97
N SER A 333 4.45 19.53 -23.78
CA SER A 333 5.89 19.55 -24.06
C SER A 333 6.65 20.52 -23.15
N ILE A 334 7.94 20.24 -22.95
CA ILE A 334 8.87 21.05 -22.15
C ILE A 334 9.83 21.77 -23.12
N PRO A 335 10.10 23.08 -22.96
CA PRO A 335 10.94 23.82 -23.88
C PRO A 335 12.44 23.67 -23.55
N ILE A 336 13.29 23.53 -24.59
CA ILE A 336 14.72 23.19 -24.46
C ILE A 336 15.53 24.29 -23.74
N ASN A 337 15.14 25.56 -23.86
CA ASN A 337 15.81 26.69 -23.21
C ASN A 337 15.68 26.67 -21.66
N LEU A 338 14.81 25.82 -21.09
CA LEU A 338 14.70 25.63 -19.63
C LEU A 338 16.06 25.29 -18.98
N CYS A 339 16.86 24.44 -19.63
CA CYS A 339 18.22 24.09 -19.20
C CYS A 339 19.22 25.25 -19.31
N GLN A 340 18.95 26.22 -20.18
CA GLN A 340 19.85 27.35 -20.44
C GLN A 340 19.57 28.51 -19.47
N GLU A 341 18.32 28.69 -19.06
CA GLU A 341 17.86 29.79 -18.22
C GLU A 341 17.79 29.44 -16.72
N GLN A 342 17.11 28.35 -16.33
CA GLN A 342 16.80 28.04 -14.91
C GLN A 342 17.81 27.08 -14.26
N LYS A 343 19.11 27.39 -14.35
CA LYS A 343 20.22 26.52 -13.86
C LYS A 343 20.22 26.27 -12.34
N ILE A 344 19.56 27.11 -11.55
CA ILE A 344 19.48 26.96 -10.09
C ILE A 344 18.22 26.22 -9.60
N LEU A 345 17.37 25.75 -10.51
CA LEU A 345 16.14 25.04 -10.20
C LEU A 345 16.40 23.77 -9.37
N ARG A 346 15.80 23.69 -8.19
CA ARG A 346 15.91 22.57 -7.23
C ARG A 346 14.69 21.66 -7.25
N THR A 347 13.52 22.24 -7.44
CA THR A 347 12.22 21.55 -7.47
C THR A 347 11.52 21.84 -8.79
N PHE A 348 11.22 20.80 -9.57
CA PHE A 348 10.44 20.90 -10.79
C PHE A 348 9.27 19.90 -10.76
N SER A 349 8.05 20.39 -10.90
CA SER A 349 6.84 19.57 -10.89
C SER A 349 5.92 19.95 -12.04
N LEU A 350 5.70 18.99 -12.95
CA LEU A 350 4.70 19.03 -14.02
C LEU A 350 3.67 17.89 -13.85
N GLN A 351 3.33 17.52 -12.61
CA GLN A 351 2.31 16.51 -12.35
C GLN A 351 0.91 16.91 -12.87
N HIS A 352 0.11 15.92 -13.28
CA HIS A 352 -1.22 16.12 -13.86
C HIS A 352 -1.23 17.11 -15.05
N ASN A 353 -0.49 16.77 -16.11
CA ASN A 353 -0.52 17.44 -17.41
C ASN A 353 -0.65 16.39 -18.53
N GLN A 354 -0.31 16.72 -19.78
CA GLN A 354 -0.49 15.86 -20.95
C GLN A 354 0.83 15.62 -21.72
N ILE A 355 1.93 15.52 -20.99
CA ILE A 355 3.27 15.38 -21.58
C ILE A 355 3.48 13.94 -22.06
N GLN A 356 3.83 13.76 -23.33
CA GLN A 356 3.97 12.45 -23.99
C GLN A 356 5.44 12.06 -24.27
N GLU A 357 6.27 13.05 -24.59
CA GLU A 357 7.69 12.88 -24.96
C GLU A 357 8.52 13.99 -24.29
N ILE A 358 9.73 13.64 -23.84
CA ILE A 358 10.74 14.57 -23.31
C ILE A 358 12.06 14.23 -23.98
N LYS A 359 12.75 15.22 -24.55
CA LYS A 359 14.01 15.01 -25.27
C LYS A 359 15.16 14.71 -24.31
N GLU A 360 16.13 13.94 -24.76
CA GLU A 360 17.28 13.49 -23.97
C GLU A 360 18.08 14.65 -23.36
N ASP A 361 18.20 15.77 -24.08
CA ASP A 361 18.91 16.98 -23.65
C ASP A 361 18.13 17.89 -22.67
N THR A 362 16.83 17.63 -22.45
CA THR A 362 15.90 18.55 -21.73
C THR A 362 16.29 18.81 -20.27
N PHE A 363 17.09 17.95 -19.64
CA PHE A 363 17.51 18.08 -18.24
C PHE A 363 19.02 18.25 -18.03
N GLN A 364 19.83 18.18 -19.09
CA GLN A 364 21.30 18.09 -19.00
C GLN A 364 21.96 19.30 -18.31
N GLY A 365 21.32 20.49 -18.36
CA GLY A 365 21.76 21.72 -17.69
C GLY A 365 21.26 21.94 -16.26
N LEU A 366 20.33 21.13 -15.75
CA LEU A 366 19.68 21.35 -14.44
C LEU A 366 20.47 20.74 -13.27
N THR A 367 21.76 21.07 -13.15
CA THR A 367 22.69 20.50 -12.14
C THR A 367 22.23 20.70 -10.68
N SER A 368 21.39 21.70 -10.43
CA SER A 368 20.84 22.04 -9.12
C SER A 368 19.62 21.21 -8.72
N LEU A 369 19.03 20.43 -9.65
CA LEU A 369 17.75 19.75 -9.46
C LEU A 369 17.86 18.62 -8.42
N ARG A 370 16.89 18.55 -7.51
CA ARG A 370 16.80 17.56 -6.42
C ARG A 370 15.45 16.85 -6.39
N ILE A 371 14.38 17.50 -6.83
CA ILE A 371 13.02 16.93 -6.87
C ILE A 371 12.46 17.11 -8.27
N LEU A 372 12.11 16.00 -8.93
CA LEU A 372 11.41 15.97 -10.22
C LEU A 372 10.10 15.19 -10.10
N ASP A 373 8.98 15.84 -10.40
CA ASP A 373 7.63 15.27 -10.32
C ASP A 373 6.89 15.40 -11.65
N LEU A 374 6.84 14.30 -12.42
CA LEU A 374 6.12 14.20 -13.69
C LEU A 374 4.98 13.18 -13.59
N SER A 375 4.48 12.93 -12.38
CA SER A 375 3.40 11.97 -12.14
C SER A 375 2.10 12.34 -12.87
N PHE A 376 1.32 11.34 -13.27
CA PHE A 376 0.06 11.51 -14.00
C PHE A 376 0.20 12.35 -15.29
N ASN A 377 1.14 11.96 -16.15
CA ASN A 377 1.27 12.41 -17.54
C ASN A 377 1.04 11.22 -18.49
N GLU A 378 1.33 11.40 -19.77
CA GLU A 378 1.16 10.41 -20.84
C GLU A 378 2.52 9.87 -21.36
N LEU A 379 3.56 9.89 -20.49
CA LEU A 379 4.94 9.55 -20.89
C LEU A 379 5.08 8.09 -21.34
N THR A 380 5.89 7.90 -22.39
CA THR A 380 6.21 6.59 -22.99
C THR A 380 7.64 6.13 -22.68
N SER A 381 8.59 7.07 -22.68
CA SER A 381 9.99 6.91 -22.25
C SER A 381 10.38 8.00 -21.25
N PHE A 382 11.56 7.91 -20.64
CA PHE A 382 12.06 8.91 -19.69
C PHE A 382 13.58 9.12 -19.82
N PRO A 383 14.07 10.34 -20.12
CA PRO A 383 15.49 10.60 -20.27
C PRO A 383 16.20 10.69 -18.92
N THR A 384 17.36 10.04 -18.79
CA THR A 384 18.14 9.97 -17.54
C THR A 384 19.35 10.93 -17.49
N GLU A 385 19.73 11.54 -18.62
CA GLU A 385 20.90 12.42 -18.69
C GLU A 385 20.77 13.67 -17.79
N GLY A 386 21.85 13.98 -17.05
CA GLY A 386 21.92 15.12 -16.13
C GLY A 386 21.23 14.92 -14.78
N LEU A 387 20.41 13.87 -14.61
CA LEU A 387 19.58 13.65 -13.42
C LEU A 387 20.30 12.98 -12.23
N ASN A 388 21.61 12.74 -12.34
CA ASN A 388 22.47 12.09 -11.33
C ASN A 388 22.40 12.76 -9.93
N GLY A 389 21.97 14.03 -9.88
CA GLY A 389 21.81 14.82 -8.65
C GLY A 389 20.43 14.73 -7.97
N LEU A 390 19.46 14.00 -8.52
CA LEU A 390 18.11 13.89 -7.94
C LEU A 390 18.11 13.15 -6.59
N ASN A 391 17.38 13.70 -5.62
CA ASN A 391 17.02 13.05 -4.36
C ASN A 391 15.65 12.35 -4.46
N GLN A 392 14.71 12.93 -5.22
CA GLN A 392 13.36 12.39 -5.43
C GLN A 392 12.93 12.48 -6.90
N LEU A 393 12.36 11.37 -7.40
CA LEU A 393 11.79 11.24 -8.74
C LEU A 393 10.38 10.62 -8.65
N LYS A 394 9.39 11.23 -9.31
CA LYS A 394 8.03 10.69 -9.41
C LYS A 394 7.55 10.63 -10.86
N LEU A 395 7.12 9.44 -11.25
CA LEU A 395 6.67 9.02 -12.57
C LEU A 395 5.38 8.17 -12.50
N ALA A 396 4.83 7.91 -11.31
CA ALA A 396 3.59 7.16 -11.14
C ALA A 396 2.42 7.74 -11.95
N GLY A 397 1.53 6.88 -12.44
CA GLY A 397 0.40 7.26 -13.31
C GLY A 397 0.75 7.38 -14.80
N ASN A 398 2.03 7.36 -15.20
CA ASN A 398 2.44 7.27 -16.61
C ASN A 398 2.32 5.80 -17.11
N PHE A 399 1.11 5.33 -17.41
CA PHE A 399 0.87 3.90 -17.67
C PHE A 399 1.53 3.34 -18.93
N GLU A 400 1.95 4.18 -19.89
CA GLU A 400 2.67 3.70 -21.07
C GLU A 400 4.20 3.59 -20.87
N LEU A 401 4.74 4.17 -19.80
CA LEU A 401 6.15 4.08 -19.40
C LEU A 401 6.49 2.69 -18.83
N LYS A 402 6.82 1.77 -19.73
CA LYS A 402 7.14 0.35 -19.41
C LYS A 402 8.64 0.06 -19.30
N GLU A 403 9.49 1.04 -19.60
CA GLU A 403 10.94 0.90 -19.57
C GLU A 403 11.48 0.79 -18.12
N ALA A 404 12.59 0.08 -17.95
CA ALA A 404 13.24 -0.09 -16.64
C ALA A 404 14.30 0.99 -16.43
N LEU A 405 14.23 1.70 -15.30
CA LEU A 405 15.20 2.72 -14.92
C LEU A 405 16.45 2.07 -14.31
N ALA A 406 17.65 2.51 -14.70
CA ALA A 406 18.90 1.96 -14.20
C ALA A 406 19.41 2.74 -12.99
N ALA A 407 19.58 2.10 -11.83
CA ALA A 407 20.01 2.78 -10.60
C ALA A 407 21.38 3.48 -10.69
N LYS A 408 22.27 3.03 -11.60
CA LYS A 408 23.54 3.71 -11.93
C LYS A 408 23.37 5.17 -12.38
N ASP A 409 22.21 5.54 -12.94
CA ASP A 409 21.95 6.89 -13.44
C ASP A 409 21.48 7.85 -12.33
N PHE A 410 21.10 7.31 -11.16
CA PHE A 410 20.41 8.02 -10.09
C PHE A 410 21.12 7.86 -8.72
N VAL A 411 22.44 8.06 -8.70
CA VAL A 411 23.33 7.77 -7.54
C VAL A 411 22.87 8.40 -6.22
N LYS A 412 22.17 9.54 -6.23
CA LYS A 412 21.73 10.28 -5.02
C LYS A 412 20.26 10.08 -4.64
N LEU A 413 19.55 9.20 -5.34
CA LEU A 413 18.11 9.02 -5.20
C LEU A 413 17.75 8.34 -3.87
N ARG A 414 16.74 8.88 -3.18
CA ARG A 414 16.20 8.38 -1.89
C ARG A 414 14.72 8.06 -1.95
N SER A 415 13.99 8.63 -2.90
CA SER A 415 12.55 8.40 -3.09
C SER A 415 12.24 8.27 -4.58
N LEU A 416 11.61 7.15 -4.94
CA LEU A 416 11.19 6.87 -6.31
C LEU A 416 9.69 6.53 -6.30
N SER A 417 8.95 7.07 -7.27
CA SER A 417 7.57 6.67 -7.50
C SER A 417 7.40 6.37 -8.99
N VAL A 418 6.90 5.19 -9.34
CA VAL A 418 6.87 4.62 -10.69
C VAL A 418 5.51 4.01 -11.00
N PRO A 419 5.11 3.85 -12.28
CA PRO A 419 3.82 3.25 -12.61
C PRO A 419 3.74 1.75 -12.26
N TYR A 420 4.86 1.02 -12.27
CA TYR A 420 4.89 -0.42 -12.00
C TYR A 420 5.93 -0.81 -10.94
N ALA A 421 5.55 -1.70 -10.01
CA ALA A 421 6.44 -2.18 -8.96
C ALA A 421 7.73 -2.83 -9.49
N TYR A 422 7.68 -3.45 -10.66
CA TYR A 422 8.85 -4.06 -11.30
C TYR A 422 9.96 -3.05 -11.63
N GLN A 423 9.64 -1.75 -11.81
CA GLN A 423 10.64 -0.70 -12.01
C GLN A 423 11.42 -0.37 -10.72
N CYS A 424 10.88 -0.70 -9.53
CA CYS A 424 11.60 -0.59 -8.26
C CYS A 424 12.72 -1.63 -8.11
N CYS A 425 12.66 -2.75 -8.83
CA CYS A 425 13.61 -3.87 -8.65
C CYS A 425 15.07 -3.49 -8.90
N ALA A 426 15.36 -2.51 -9.76
CA ALA A 426 16.73 -2.05 -10.00
C ALA A 426 17.33 -1.22 -8.85
N PHE A 427 16.49 -0.75 -7.91
CA PHE A 427 16.85 0.15 -6.81
C PHE A 427 16.86 -0.56 -5.45
N TRP A 428 16.54 -1.86 -5.42
CA TRP A 428 16.42 -2.64 -4.19
C TRP A 428 17.66 -3.49 -3.98
N GLY A 429 18.64 -2.97 -3.22
CA GLY A 429 19.84 -3.71 -2.81
C GLY A 429 19.52 -4.93 -1.94
N CYS A 430 20.32 -6.00 -2.06
CA CYS A 430 20.04 -7.33 -1.52
C CYS A 430 20.28 -7.51 0.00
N ASP A 431 19.91 -6.53 0.84
CA ASP A 431 20.05 -6.60 2.31
C ASP A 431 18.72 -6.66 3.08
N SER A 432 17.58 -6.32 2.46
CA SER A 432 16.31 -6.23 3.19
C SER A 432 15.80 -7.56 3.76
N TYR A 433 16.29 -8.70 3.27
CA TYR A 433 15.90 -10.03 3.76
C TYR A 433 16.44 -10.35 5.17
N LEU A 434 17.29 -9.49 5.76
CA LEU A 434 17.75 -9.61 7.15
C LEU A 434 16.96 -8.74 8.15
N ASN A 435 16.32 -7.66 7.71
CA ASN A 435 15.69 -6.67 8.60
C ASN A 435 14.19 -6.88 8.88
N SER A 436 13.57 -7.96 8.39
CA SER A 436 12.17 -8.30 8.74
C SER A 436 12.00 -8.92 10.14
N ASN A 437 13.03 -8.89 10.99
CA ASN A 437 13.12 -9.66 12.24
C ASN A 437 13.48 -8.81 13.48
N MET A 438 13.30 -7.49 13.47
CA MET A 438 13.36 -6.65 14.68
C MET A 438 12.36 -5.48 14.68
N GLU A 439 11.07 -5.80 14.85
CA GLU A 439 10.09 -4.87 15.46
C GLU A 439 9.18 -5.66 16.41
N ASP A 440 9.52 -5.71 17.71
CA ASP A 440 8.53 -5.67 18.82
C ASP A 440 9.22 -5.58 20.21
N SER A 441 9.37 -4.36 20.76
CA SER A 441 9.45 -4.14 22.22
C SER A 441 9.34 -2.66 22.62
N SER A 442 8.09 -2.23 22.86
CA SER A 442 7.66 -1.24 23.87
C SER A 442 8.36 0.13 24.04
N HIS A 443 7.54 1.19 23.97
CA HIS A 443 7.63 2.51 24.64
C HIS A 443 8.50 2.56 25.93
N HIS A 444 9.22 3.65 26.27
CA HIS A 444 8.60 4.93 26.64
C HIS A 444 9.58 6.13 26.73
N ASP A 445 8.98 7.33 26.82
CA ASP A 445 9.44 8.58 27.47
C ASP A 445 10.52 9.51 26.87
N GLN A 446 10.38 10.78 27.29
CA GLN A 446 11.15 11.95 26.90
C GLN A 446 12.25 12.27 27.93
N SER A 447 13.34 12.91 27.51
CA SER A 447 13.85 14.12 28.18
C SER A 447 15.02 14.76 27.43
N VAL A 448 15.23 16.06 27.66
CA VAL A 448 16.37 16.85 27.18
C VAL A 448 17.50 16.80 28.20
N LEU A 449 18.76 16.75 27.75
CA LEU A 449 19.92 17.29 28.48
C LEU A 449 21.06 17.64 27.51
N ILE A 450 22.08 18.36 28.00
CA ILE A 450 23.07 19.13 27.24
C ILE A 450 24.50 18.75 27.71
N ASP A 451 25.52 19.12 26.92
CA ASP A 451 26.99 18.97 27.13
C ASP A 451 27.56 17.55 26.92
N HIS A 452 28.79 17.36 26.42
CA HIS A 452 29.95 18.26 26.52
C HIS A 452 30.97 18.19 25.35
N ASP A 453 31.77 19.25 25.20
CA ASP A 453 32.88 19.38 24.22
C ASP A 453 34.04 18.38 24.40
N ARG A 454 34.66 17.93 23.31
CA ARG A 454 35.98 18.43 22.82
C ARG A 454 36.50 17.69 21.56
N ALA A 455 37.45 18.33 20.86
CA ALA A 455 38.08 17.85 19.62
C ALA A 455 39.52 17.35 19.84
N ASP A 456 40.12 16.69 18.85
CA ASP A 456 41.28 17.23 18.10
C ASP A 456 41.82 16.30 16.97
N ALA A 457 42.65 16.90 16.10
CA ALA A 457 43.63 16.31 15.16
C ALA A 457 43.22 15.94 13.70
N ASP A 458 43.75 16.72 12.74
CA ASP A 458 43.81 16.43 11.29
C ASP A 458 44.97 15.49 10.89
N VAL A 459 44.77 14.68 9.83
CA VAL A 459 45.77 14.33 8.77
C VAL A 459 44.98 13.97 7.47
N PRO A 460 45.39 14.39 6.25
CA PRO A 460 44.55 14.27 5.04
C PRO A 460 44.86 13.09 4.10
N ASN A 461 43.84 12.77 3.29
CA ASN A 461 43.81 12.07 1.97
C ASN A 461 44.75 10.88 1.68
N THR A 462 44.11 9.72 1.47
CA THR A 462 44.38 8.83 0.31
C THR A 462 43.06 8.37 -0.30
N ASP A 463 42.99 8.28 -1.63
CA ASP A 463 41.83 7.80 -2.38
C ASP A 463 41.61 6.26 -2.26
N GLU A 464 40.56 5.81 -2.95
CA GLU A 464 40.13 4.42 -3.23
C GLU A 464 39.15 3.75 -2.23
N ASN A 465 38.08 3.19 -2.82
CA ASN A 465 37.01 2.38 -2.22
C ASN A 465 35.97 3.09 -1.32
N GLU A 466 35.21 4.02 -1.90
CA GLU A 466 33.80 4.15 -1.51
C GLU A 466 33.05 2.88 -1.95
N GLU A 467 32.86 1.92 -1.04
CA GLU A 467 31.82 0.89 -1.23
C GLU A 467 30.46 1.58 -1.33
N LEU A 468 29.68 1.25 -2.37
CA LEU A 468 28.50 2.02 -2.77
C LEU A 468 27.32 1.77 -1.82
N GLY A 469 27.35 2.39 -0.63
CA GLY A 469 26.29 2.36 0.37
C GLY A 469 25.00 3.00 -0.15
N GLN A 470 24.18 2.23 -0.87
CA GLN A 470 22.90 2.67 -1.41
C GLN A 470 21.98 3.11 -0.26
N THR A 471 21.84 4.43 -0.08
CA THR A 471 20.90 5.00 0.89
C THR A 471 19.48 4.53 0.60
N ILE A 472 18.78 4.07 1.63
CA ILE A 472 17.43 3.47 1.59
C ILE A 472 16.53 4.18 0.55
N ILE A 473 16.26 3.50 -0.57
CA ILE A 473 15.43 4.04 -1.66
C ILE A 473 13.98 3.64 -1.41
N HIS A 474 13.18 4.58 -0.90
CA HIS A 474 11.74 4.37 -0.72
C HIS A 474 11.04 4.41 -2.09
N CYS A 475 10.85 3.23 -2.69
CA CYS A 475 10.21 3.08 -4.00
C CYS A 475 8.74 2.66 -3.90
N THR A 476 7.86 3.31 -4.68
CA THR A 476 6.41 3.00 -4.74
C THR A 476 5.92 2.79 -6.17
N PRO A 477 5.01 1.83 -6.44
CA PRO A 477 4.47 0.84 -5.50
C PRO A 477 5.53 -0.23 -5.15
N THR A 478 5.40 -0.83 -3.96
CA THR A 478 6.38 -1.78 -3.44
C THR A 478 6.37 -3.13 -4.17
N THR A 479 7.55 -3.74 -4.28
CA THR A 479 7.74 -5.14 -4.69
C THR A 479 7.34 -6.09 -3.56
N GLY A 480 7.05 -7.35 -3.90
CA GLY A 480 6.67 -8.36 -2.90
C GLY A 480 6.39 -9.73 -3.50
N ALA A 481 5.87 -10.68 -2.72
CA ALA A 481 5.69 -12.06 -3.17
C ALA A 481 4.93 -12.19 -4.51
N PHE A 482 3.87 -11.41 -4.69
CA PHE A 482 3.07 -11.38 -5.92
C PHE A 482 3.63 -10.46 -7.02
N LYS A 483 4.64 -9.62 -6.76
CA LYS A 483 5.38 -8.87 -7.79
C LYS A 483 6.89 -9.04 -7.56
N PRO A 484 7.46 -10.23 -7.87
CA PRO A 484 8.85 -10.57 -7.59
C PRO A 484 9.79 -9.96 -8.64
N CYS A 485 11.06 -9.77 -8.27
CA CYS A 485 12.08 -9.23 -9.17
C CYS A 485 12.79 -10.30 -10.01
N GLU A 486 13.31 -11.35 -9.38
CA GLU A 486 14.13 -12.37 -10.05
C GLU A 486 13.32 -13.57 -10.56
N TYR A 487 12.45 -14.13 -9.71
CA TYR A 487 11.88 -15.47 -9.89
C TYR A 487 10.36 -15.50 -9.72
N LEU A 488 9.63 -15.93 -10.76
CA LEU A 488 8.17 -16.00 -10.73
C LEU A 488 7.67 -17.02 -9.69
N LEU A 489 8.17 -18.26 -9.73
CA LEU A 489 7.78 -19.33 -8.79
C LEU A 489 8.60 -19.33 -7.49
N GLY A 490 9.69 -18.55 -7.42
CA GLY A 490 10.55 -18.45 -6.25
C GLY A 490 11.33 -19.75 -5.96
N SER A 491 10.95 -20.46 -4.91
CA SER A 491 11.69 -21.62 -4.39
C SER A 491 11.73 -22.80 -5.38
N TRP A 492 12.89 -23.46 -5.44
CA TRP A 492 13.07 -24.73 -6.16
C TRP A 492 12.07 -25.82 -5.74
N MET A 493 11.62 -25.84 -4.48
CA MET A 493 10.60 -26.81 -4.04
C MET A 493 9.25 -26.55 -4.71
N ILE A 494 8.85 -25.28 -4.84
CA ILE A 494 7.60 -24.88 -5.51
C ILE A 494 7.72 -25.19 -7.01
N ARG A 495 8.85 -24.84 -7.63
CA ARG A 495 9.16 -25.16 -9.04
C ARG A 495 8.99 -26.65 -9.34
N LEU A 496 9.72 -27.51 -8.63
CA LEU A 496 9.65 -28.97 -8.82
C LEU A 496 8.23 -29.51 -8.58
N THR A 497 7.50 -28.96 -7.61
CA THR A 497 6.10 -29.35 -7.33
C THR A 497 5.15 -28.94 -8.46
N VAL A 498 5.21 -27.71 -8.95
CA VAL A 498 4.37 -27.22 -10.06
C VAL A 498 4.73 -27.93 -11.38
N TRP A 499 6.02 -28.20 -11.63
CA TRP A 499 6.48 -28.98 -12.79
C TRP A 499 5.96 -30.42 -12.75
N PHE A 500 5.97 -31.06 -11.57
CA PHE A 500 5.40 -32.39 -11.37
C PHE A 500 3.87 -32.39 -11.58
N ILE A 501 3.16 -31.43 -10.98
CA ILE A 501 1.70 -31.26 -11.15
C ILE A 501 1.35 -31.09 -12.64
N PHE A 502 2.08 -30.22 -13.36
CA PHE A 502 1.91 -30.03 -14.81
C PHE A 502 2.07 -31.35 -15.59
N LEU A 503 3.18 -32.06 -15.41
CA LEU A 503 3.48 -33.29 -16.16
C LEU A 503 2.47 -34.41 -15.85
N VAL A 504 2.08 -34.58 -14.58
CA VAL A 504 1.12 -35.61 -14.15
C VAL A 504 -0.30 -35.26 -14.62
N ALA A 505 -0.73 -33.99 -14.48
CA ALA A 505 -2.03 -33.54 -14.98
C ALA A 505 -2.12 -33.69 -16.52
N LEU A 506 -1.07 -33.32 -17.26
CA LEU A 506 -1.01 -33.49 -18.71
C LEU A 506 -1.11 -34.97 -19.11
N PHE A 507 -0.24 -35.83 -18.55
CA PHE A 507 -0.17 -37.23 -18.94
C PHE A 507 -1.41 -38.03 -18.53
N PHE A 508 -1.84 -37.95 -17.27
CA PHE A 508 -2.93 -38.79 -16.77
C PHE A 508 -4.30 -38.34 -17.27
N ASN A 509 -4.58 -37.03 -17.41
CA ASN A 509 -5.85 -36.60 -18.02
C ASN A 509 -5.90 -36.95 -19.52
N LEU A 510 -4.80 -36.82 -20.27
CA LEU A 510 -4.75 -37.26 -21.67
C LEU A 510 -4.95 -38.77 -21.81
N LEU A 511 -4.36 -39.57 -20.90
CA LEU A 511 -4.57 -41.02 -20.86
C LEU A 511 -6.04 -41.37 -20.59
N VAL A 512 -6.67 -40.73 -19.60
CA VAL A 512 -8.09 -40.93 -19.26
C VAL A 512 -9.00 -40.52 -20.43
N MET A 513 -8.77 -39.35 -21.02
CA MET A 513 -9.45 -38.86 -22.23
C MET A 513 -9.41 -39.89 -23.37
N LEU A 514 -8.22 -40.42 -23.69
CA LEU A 514 -8.03 -41.42 -24.74
C LEU A 514 -8.76 -42.73 -24.40
N THR A 515 -8.73 -43.20 -23.15
CA THR A 515 -9.46 -44.43 -22.78
C THR A 515 -10.97 -44.27 -22.84
N ILE A 516 -11.52 -43.14 -22.40
CA ILE A 516 -12.96 -42.93 -22.36
C ILE A 516 -13.51 -42.69 -23.77
N PHE A 517 -12.92 -41.76 -24.54
CA PHE A 517 -13.49 -41.31 -25.81
C PHE A 517 -13.00 -42.10 -27.04
N ALA A 518 -11.90 -42.85 -26.97
CA ALA A 518 -11.44 -43.71 -28.08
C ALA A 518 -11.68 -45.22 -27.85
N SER A 519 -12.31 -45.63 -26.74
CA SER A 519 -12.76 -47.02 -26.58
C SER A 519 -14.04 -47.27 -27.38
N CYS A 520 -14.18 -48.47 -27.97
CA CYS A 520 -15.39 -48.91 -28.67
C CYS A 520 -16.50 -49.36 -27.68
N THR A 521 -16.59 -48.75 -26.50
CA THR A 521 -17.61 -49.08 -25.48
C THR A 521 -18.73 -48.04 -25.50
N PRO A 522 -19.99 -48.42 -25.25
CA PRO A 522 -21.09 -47.44 -25.20
C PRO A 522 -20.89 -46.44 -24.05
N LEU A 523 -20.92 -45.15 -24.38
CA LEU A 523 -20.65 -44.07 -23.44
C LEU A 523 -21.83 -43.88 -22.46
N SER A 524 -21.69 -44.40 -21.24
CA SER A 524 -22.65 -44.14 -20.16
C SER A 524 -22.52 -42.72 -19.61
N SER A 525 -23.57 -42.22 -18.95
CA SER A 525 -23.62 -40.87 -18.36
C SER A 525 -22.43 -40.57 -17.44
N SER A 526 -21.96 -41.57 -16.68
CA SER A 526 -20.82 -41.44 -15.79
C SER A 526 -19.46 -41.59 -16.47
N LYS A 527 -19.35 -42.34 -17.58
CA LYS A 527 -18.13 -42.27 -18.42
C LYS A 527 -18.00 -40.87 -19.02
N LEU A 528 -19.10 -40.29 -19.49
CA LEU A 528 -19.15 -38.91 -19.98
C LEU A 528 -18.66 -37.91 -18.91
N PHE A 529 -19.18 -37.97 -17.66
CA PHE A 529 -18.74 -37.03 -16.62
C PHE A 529 -17.26 -37.18 -16.22
N ILE A 530 -16.72 -38.41 -16.11
CA ILE A 530 -15.29 -38.60 -15.83
C ILE A 530 -14.43 -38.08 -16.99
N GLY A 531 -14.87 -38.29 -18.23
CA GLY A 531 -14.26 -37.71 -19.42
C GLY A 531 -14.24 -36.18 -19.37
N LEU A 532 -15.39 -35.54 -19.10
CA LEU A 532 -15.51 -34.08 -19.01
C LEU A 532 -14.67 -33.48 -17.87
N ILE A 533 -14.61 -34.14 -16.71
CA ILE A 533 -13.71 -33.75 -15.60
C ILE A 533 -12.24 -33.82 -16.08
N SER A 534 -11.85 -34.84 -16.85
CA SER A 534 -10.50 -34.90 -17.43
C SER A 534 -10.23 -33.84 -18.50
N VAL A 535 -11.24 -33.33 -19.22
CA VAL A 535 -11.10 -32.13 -20.08
C VAL A 535 -10.80 -30.89 -19.24
N SER A 536 -11.60 -30.64 -18.20
CA SER A 536 -11.40 -29.49 -17.29
C SER A 536 -10.02 -29.52 -16.62
N ASN A 537 -9.64 -30.67 -16.07
CA ASN A 537 -8.32 -30.87 -15.46
C ASN A 537 -7.16 -30.69 -16.46
N LEU A 538 -7.35 -31.05 -17.74
CA LEU A 538 -6.35 -30.83 -18.78
C LEU A 538 -6.14 -29.33 -19.06
N PHE A 539 -7.18 -28.51 -18.99
CA PHE A 539 -7.03 -27.05 -19.09
C PHE A 539 -6.29 -26.45 -17.87
N MET A 540 -6.48 -26.99 -16.66
CA MET A 540 -5.66 -26.64 -15.49
C MET A 540 -4.18 -27.06 -15.67
N GLY A 541 -3.95 -28.20 -16.32
CA GLY A 541 -2.62 -28.62 -16.80
C GLY A 541 -2.00 -27.64 -17.79
N ILE A 542 -2.78 -27.12 -18.75
CA ILE A 542 -2.29 -26.10 -19.70
C ILE A 542 -1.96 -24.78 -18.99
N TYR A 543 -2.81 -24.32 -18.05
CA TYR A 543 -2.53 -23.13 -17.24
C TYR A 543 -1.25 -23.25 -16.41
N THR A 544 -1.05 -24.37 -15.69
CA THR A 544 0.20 -24.61 -14.97
C THR A 544 1.40 -24.69 -15.93
N GLY A 545 1.23 -25.34 -17.09
CA GLY A 545 2.23 -25.35 -18.16
C GLY A 545 2.68 -23.95 -18.59
N ILE A 546 1.75 -23.01 -18.79
CA ILE A 546 2.05 -21.61 -19.12
C ILE A 546 2.92 -20.95 -18.03
N LEU A 547 2.59 -21.14 -16.75
CA LEU A 547 3.41 -20.61 -15.65
C LEU A 547 4.80 -21.25 -15.58
N THR A 548 4.93 -22.55 -15.83
CA THR A 548 6.25 -23.22 -15.86
C THR A 548 7.12 -22.76 -17.01
N PHE A 549 6.54 -22.52 -18.19
CA PHE A 549 7.25 -21.96 -19.34
C PHE A 549 7.70 -20.53 -19.06
N LEU A 550 6.83 -19.70 -18.48
CA LEU A 550 7.16 -18.31 -18.15
C LEU A 550 8.30 -18.22 -17.12
N ASP A 551 8.25 -18.99 -16.03
CA ASP A 551 9.31 -19.03 -15.00
C ASP A 551 10.65 -19.55 -15.54
N ALA A 552 10.63 -20.44 -16.54
CA ALA A 552 11.83 -20.94 -17.21
C ALA A 552 12.44 -19.91 -18.19
N VAL A 553 11.63 -19.16 -18.93
CA VAL A 553 12.10 -18.13 -19.88
C VAL A 553 12.58 -16.86 -19.18
N SER A 554 11.93 -16.48 -18.07
CA SER A 554 12.21 -15.25 -17.31
C SER A 554 13.24 -15.42 -16.18
N TRP A 555 13.99 -16.52 -16.18
CA TRP A 555 14.79 -16.97 -15.04
C TRP A 555 15.80 -15.92 -14.55
N GLY A 556 15.60 -15.44 -13.32
CA GLY A 556 16.49 -14.48 -12.65
C GLY A 556 16.26 -13.02 -13.06
N ARG A 557 15.36 -12.75 -14.02
CA ARG A 557 15.12 -11.41 -14.60
C ARG A 557 13.63 -11.12 -14.79
N PHE A 558 12.76 -11.69 -13.94
CA PHE A 558 11.30 -11.58 -14.09
C PHE A 558 10.79 -10.14 -14.22
N ALA A 559 11.39 -9.17 -13.53
CA ALA A 559 11.00 -7.76 -13.57
C ALA A 559 10.90 -7.17 -14.99
N GLU A 560 11.82 -7.56 -15.89
CA GLU A 560 11.85 -7.07 -17.28
C GLU A 560 10.65 -7.58 -18.11
N PHE A 561 10.12 -8.76 -17.76
CA PHE A 561 8.99 -9.39 -18.43
C PHE A 561 7.64 -9.12 -17.72
N GLY A 562 7.67 -8.84 -16.41
CA GLY A 562 6.48 -8.75 -15.56
C GLY A 562 5.45 -7.74 -16.03
N ILE A 563 5.87 -6.54 -16.44
CA ILE A 563 4.99 -5.47 -16.94
C ILE A 563 4.28 -5.92 -18.24
N TRP A 564 5.03 -6.48 -19.18
CA TRP A 564 4.52 -6.97 -20.47
C TRP A 564 3.62 -8.19 -20.31
N TRP A 565 3.89 -9.03 -19.31
CA TRP A 565 3.05 -10.18 -18.98
C TRP A 565 1.72 -9.77 -18.34
N GLU A 566 1.73 -8.98 -17.26
CA GLU A 566 0.52 -8.53 -16.55
C GLU A 566 -0.42 -7.73 -17.47
N THR A 567 0.13 -6.79 -18.24
CA THR A 567 -0.67 -5.94 -19.15
C THR A 567 -1.15 -6.69 -20.41
N GLY A 568 -0.41 -7.72 -20.83
CA GLY A 568 -0.62 -8.47 -22.06
C GLY A 568 -1.88 -9.33 -22.12
N SER A 569 -2.14 -9.88 -23.32
CA SER A 569 -3.23 -10.84 -23.53
C SER A 569 -2.93 -12.23 -22.96
N GLY A 570 -1.66 -12.62 -22.89
CA GLY A 570 -1.23 -13.93 -22.37
C GLY A 570 -1.70 -14.20 -20.94
N CYS A 571 -1.53 -13.22 -20.04
CA CYS A 571 -1.98 -13.35 -18.65
C CYS A 571 -3.51 -13.44 -18.55
N LYS A 572 -4.25 -12.63 -19.32
CA LYS A 572 -5.72 -12.68 -19.40
C LYS A 572 -6.24 -14.05 -19.87
N VAL A 573 -5.56 -14.69 -20.82
CA VAL A 573 -5.88 -16.06 -21.26
C VAL A 573 -5.53 -17.10 -20.19
N ALA A 574 -4.39 -16.95 -19.50
CA ALA A 574 -4.01 -17.84 -18.40
C ALA A 574 -5.02 -17.79 -17.24
N GLY A 575 -5.45 -16.59 -16.83
CA GLY A 575 -6.47 -16.38 -15.79
C GLY A 575 -7.83 -16.94 -16.16
N PHE A 576 -8.28 -16.70 -17.40
CA PHE A 576 -9.50 -17.33 -17.94
C PHE A 576 -9.42 -18.86 -17.85
N LEU A 577 -8.32 -19.47 -18.32
CA LEU A 577 -8.14 -20.94 -18.29
C LEU A 577 -8.16 -21.49 -16.85
N ALA A 578 -7.52 -20.79 -15.91
CA ALA A 578 -7.48 -21.17 -14.50
C ALA A 578 -8.86 -21.20 -13.84
N VAL A 579 -9.63 -20.11 -13.97
CA VAL A 579 -10.99 -20.03 -13.40
C VAL A 579 -11.93 -21.00 -14.12
N PHE A 580 -11.95 -20.99 -15.46
CA PHE A 580 -12.81 -21.89 -16.25
C PHE A 580 -12.57 -23.37 -15.93
N SER A 581 -11.31 -23.80 -15.80
CA SER A 581 -10.98 -25.20 -15.48
C SER A 581 -11.41 -25.61 -14.06
N SER A 582 -11.23 -24.74 -13.07
CA SER A 582 -11.73 -24.92 -11.70
C SER A 582 -13.25 -25.11 -11.67
N GLU A 583 -14.00 -24.12 -12.16
CA GLU A 583 -15.46 -24.11 -12.05
C GLU A 583 -16.10 -25.25 -12.84
N SER A 584 -15.62 -25.53 -14.05
CA SER A 584 -16.15 -26.63 -14.85
C SER A 584 -15.88 -27.99 -14.21
N ALA A 585 -14.71 -28.22 -13.62
CA ALA A 585 -14.42 -29.46 -12.89
C ALA A 585 -15.36 -29.65 -11.69
N ILE A 586 -15.62 -28.59 -10.91
CA ILE A 586 -16.49 -28.66 -9.72
C ILE A 586 -17.96 -28.84 -10.12
N PHE A 587 -18.46 -28.18 -11.17
CA PHE A 587 -19.82 -28.40 -11.66
C PHE A 587 -20.00 -29.78 -12.29
N PHE A 588 -19.02 -30.32 -13.03
CA PHE A 588 -19.09 -31.69 -13.53
C PHE A 588 -19.01 -32.74 -12.40
N LEU A 589 -18.25 -32.48 -11.33
CA LEU A 589 -18.23 -33.32 -10.15
C LEU A 589 -19.58 -33.31 -9.41
N MET A 590 -20.25 -32.14 -9.33
CA MET A 590 -21.61 -32.05 -8.80
C MET A 590 -22.61 -32.83 -9.65
N LEU A 591 -22.55 -32.72 -10.98
CA LEU A 591 -23.43 -33.48 -11.88
C LEU A 591 -23.16 -34.99 -11.83
N ALA A 592 -21.91 -35.42 -11.68
CA ALA A 592 -21.57 -36.81 -11.41
C ALA A 592 -22.15 -37.31 -10.08
N ALA A 593 -22.15 -36.46 -9.05
CA ALA A 593 -22.76 -36.77 -7.76
C ALA A 593 -24.29 -36.92 -7.85
N VAL A 594 -24.95 -36.06 -8.64
CA VAL A 594 -26.38 -36.15 -8.94
C VAL A 594 -26.70 -37.42 -9.75
N GLU A 595 -25.94 -37.72 -10.81
CA GLU A 595 -26.12 -38.94 -11.62
C GLU A 595 -26.11 -40.19 -10.76
N ARG A 596 -25.13 -40.31 -9.85
CA ARG A 596 -25.02 -41.44 -8.92
C ARG A 596 -26.21 -41.56 -7.97
N SER A 597 -26.72 -40.44 -7.45
CA SER A 597 -27.90 -40.43 -6.58
C SER A 597 -29.20 -40.82 -7.31
N PHE A 598 -29.32 -40.47 -8.60
CA PHE A 598 -30.49 -40.83 -9.42
C PHE A 598 -30.42 -42.28 -9.92
N SER A 599 -29.28 -42.72 -10.48
CA SER A 599 -29.12 -44.09 -10.98
C SER A 599 -29.35 -45.14 -9.88
N ALA A 600 -28.85 -44.91 -8.66
CA ALA A 600 -29.12 -45.81 -7.53
C ALA A 600 -30.62 -45.96 -7.22
N LYS A 601 -31.35 -44.83 -7.12
CA LYS A 601 -32.81 -44.84 -6.85
C LYS A 601 -33.62 -45.51 -7.96
N GLU A 602 -33.19 -45.37 -9.21
CA GLU A 602 -33.92 -45.93 -10.35
C GLU A 602 -33.66 -47.43 -10.55
N ILE A 603 -32.46 -47.91 -10.18
CA ILE A 603 -32.14 -49.34 -10.10
C ILE A 603 -33.04 -50.02 -9.06
N ILE A 604 -33.14 -49.45 -7.84
CA ILE A 604 -34.00 -49.95 -6.75
C ILE A 604 -35.48 -50.00 -7.18
N LYS A 605 -35.92 -49.09 -8.07
CA LYS A 605 -37.35 -48.91 -8.39
C LYS A 605 -37.85 -49.59 -9.66
N ASN A 606 -37.07 -49.63 -10.75
CA ASN A 606 -37.58 -50.02 -12.08
C ASN A 606 -36.55 -50.69 -13.03
N GLY A 607 -35.32 -50.98 -12.59
CA GLY A 607 -34.39 -51.86 -13.31
C GLY A 607 -33.77 -51.37 -14.63
N LYS A 608 -34.24 -50.27 -15.25
CA LYS A 608 -33.61 -49.63 -16.42
C LYS A 608 -33.65 -48.10 -16.32
N SER A 609 -32.47 -47.49 -16.13
CA SER A 609 -32.26 -46.04 -16.26
C SER A 609 -31.81 -45.67 -17.67
N ASN A 610 -32.31 -44.57 -18.25
CA ASN A 610 -31.85 -44.10 -19.57
C ASN A 610 -31.91 -42.57 -19.76
N HIS A 611 -31.46 -41.82 -18.75
CA HIS A 611 -31.49 -40.35 -18.72
C HIS A 611 -30.28 -39.67 -19.39
N LEU A 612 -29.51 -40.38 -20.23
CA LEU A 612 -28.26 -39.89 -20.83
C LEU A 612 -28.42 -38.50 -21.49
N LYS A 613 -29.52 -38.28 -22.23
CA LYS A 613 -29.81 -36.99 -22.87
C LYS A 613 -30.03 -35.85 -21.87
N GLN A 614 -30.64 -36.11 -20.71
CA GLN A 614 -30.85 -35.09 -19.68
C GLN A 614 -29.51 -34.69 -19.04
N PHE A 615 -28.66 -35.66 -18.72
CA PHE A 615 -27.32 -35.41 -18.18
C PHE A 615 -26.39 -34.72 -19.19
N GLN A 616 -26.53 -34.99 -20.50
CA GLN A 616 -25.85 -34.25 -21.57
C GLN A 616 -26.27 -32.77 -21.61
N ILE A 617 -27.58 -32.48 -21.51
CA ILE A 617 -28.09 -31.09 -21.47
C ILE A 617 -27.60 -30.37 -20.20
N ALA A 618 -27.63 -31.05 -19.05
CA ALA A 618 -27.12 -30.50 -17.79
C ALA A 618 -25.61 -30.20 -17.87
N ALA A 619 -24.82 -31.07 -18.50
CA ALA A 619 -23.39 -30.85 -18.73
C ALA A 619 -23.12 -29.61 -19.62
N ILE A 620 -23.92 -29.39 -20.66
CA ILE A 620 -23.82 -28.18 -21.49
C ILE A 620 -24.14 -26.92 -20.67
N PHE A 621 -25.16 -26.97 -19.80
CA PHE A 621 -25.48 -25.84 -18.92
C PHE A 621 -24.35 -25.55 -17.92
N ALA A 622 -23.80 -26.58 -17.26
CA ALA A 622 -22.65 -26.45 -16.36
C ALA A 622 -21.41 -25.85 -17.06
N PHE A 623 -21.12 -26.30 -18.29
CA PHE A 623 -20.05 -25.72 -19.11
C PHE A 623 -20.30 -24.22 -19.38
N LEU A 624 -21.52 -23.83 -19.73
CA LEU A 624 -21.88 -22.42 -19.96
C LEU A 624 -21.76 -21.57 -18.68
N CYS A 625 -22.14 -22.09 -17.51
CA CYS A 625 -21.93 -21.41 -16.23
C CYS A 625 -20.43 -21.19 -15.94
N ALA A 626 -19.58 -22.19 -16.17
CA ALA A 626 -18.14 -22.06 -16.00
C ALA A 626 -17.51 -21.07 -17.01
N MET A 627 -17.99 -21.05 -18.25
CA MET A 627 -17.58 -20.07 -19.26
C MET A 627 -17.93 -18.63 -18.82
N VAL A 628 -19.12 -18.40 -18.26
CA VAL A 628 -19.51 -17.08 -17.73
C VAL A 628 -18.63 -16.69 -16.54
N ALA A 629 -18.36 -17.61 -15.61
CA ALA A 629 -17.49 -17.36 -14.46
C ALA A 629 -16.05 -16.99 -14.89
N GLY A 630 -15.47 -17.71 -15.85
CA GLY A 630 -14.14 -17.42 -16.38
C GLY A 630 -14.07 -16.12 -17.20
N CYS A 631 -15.16 -15.73 -17.87
CA CYS A 631 -15.22 -14.50 -18.66
C CYS A 631 -15.50 -13.22 -17.84
N LEU A 632 -16.11 -13.31 -16.65
CA LEU A 632 -16.52 -12.12 -15.90
C LEU A 632 -15.35 -11.15 -15.53
N PRO A 633 -14.14 -11.64 -15.16
CA PRO A 633 -12.97 -10.79 -14.92
C PRO A 633 -12.28 -10.24 -16.18
N LEU A 634 -12.74 -10.62 -17.39
CA LEU A 634 -12.28 -10.01 -18.65
C LEU A 634 -13.01 -8.71 -18.98
N PHE A 635 -14.23 -8.53 -18.45
CA PHE A 635 -15.04 -7.33 -18.68
C PHE A 635 -14.76 -6.21 -17.67
N HIS A 636 -14.28 -6.56 -16.48
CA HIS A 636 -13.83 -5.62 -15.47
C HIS A 636 -12.34 -5.29 -15.69
N LYS A 637 -11.98 -3.99 -15.69
CA LYS A 637 -10.62 -3.55 -16.03
C LYS A 637 -9.60 -4.04 -14.99
N GLY A 638 -8.79 -5.02 -15.37
CA GLY A 638 -7.52 -5.32 -14.71
C GLY A 638 -7.51 -6.49 -13.71
N GLU A 639 -8.62 -7.17 -13.47
CA GLU A 639 -8.71 -8.20 -12.41
C GLU A 639 -7.72 -9.37 -12.61
N TYR A 640 -7.59 -9.91 -13.83
CA TYR A 640 -6.53 -10.90 -14.16
C TYR A 640 -5.13 -10.27 -14.36
N SER A 641 -5.00 -8.94 -14.39
CA SER A 641 -3.72 -8.22 -14.56
C SER A 641 -3.12 -7.75 -13.24
N ALA A 642 -3.78 -7.97 -12.09
CA ALA A 642 -3.29 -7.53 -10.78
C ALA A 642 -2.03 -8.28 -10.30
N SER A 643 -1.78 -9.48 -10.83
CA SER A 643 -0.74 -10.43 -10.39
C SER A 643 -0.22 -11.23 -11.59
N PRO A 644 1.08 -11.59 -11.66
CA PRO A 644 1.65 -12.36 -12.76
C PRO A 644 1.24 -13.84 -12.74
N LEU A 645 0.57 -14.28 -11.67
CA LEU A 645 -0.11 -15.57 -11.62
C LEU A 645 -1.46 -15.55 -12.34
N CYS A 646 -1.96 -14.36 -12.71
CA CYS A 646 -3.18 -14.15 -13.49
C CYS A 646 -4.48 -14.65 -12.84
N LEU A 647 -4.45 -15.01 -11.56
CA LEU A 647 -5.65 -15.30 -10.77
C LEU A 647 -6.20 -14.00 -10.18
N PRO A 648 -7.52 -13.88 -10.00
CA PRO A 648 -8.10 -12.83 -9.19
C PRO A 648 -7.71 -13.12 -7.73
N PHE A 649 -6.81 -12.30 -7.20
CA PHE A 649 -6.40 -12.33 -5.81
C PHE A 649 -7.03 -11.14 -5.07
N PRO A 650 -7.28 -11.26 -3.75
CA PRO A 650 -7.75 -10.18 -2.89
C PRO A 650 -6.64 -9.14 -2.61
N THR A 651 -6.10 -8.50 -3.65
CA THR A 651 -4.99 -7.53 -3.60
C THR A 651 -5.46 -6.13 -3.19
N GLY A 652 -6.21 -6.02 -2.09
CA GLY A 652 -6.68 -4.75 -1.49
C GLY A 652 -7.78 -4.01 -2.27
N GLU A 653 -7.86 -4.17 -3.59
CA GLU A 653 -8.90 -3.54 -4.41
C GLU A 653 -10.28 -4.18 -4.23
N ILE A 654 -11.29 -3.33 -4.05
CA ILE A 654 -12.65 -3.73 -3.66
C ILE A 654 -13.32 -4.69 -4.69
N PRO A 655 -13.19 -4.50 -6.03
CA PRO A 655 -13.85 -5.39 -7.01
C PRO A 655 -13.27 -6.81 -7.04
N SER A 656 -11.93 -6.94 -7.09
CA SER A 656 -11.25 -8.23 -7.23
C SER A 656 -11.43 -9.11 -5.98
N LEU A 657 -11.43 -8.51 -4.78
CA LEU A 657 -11.85 -9.16 -3.55
C LEU A 657 -13.29 -9.70 -3.66
N GLY A 658 -14.22 -8.88 -4.14
CA GLY A 658 -15.65 -9.25 -4.30
C GLY A 658 -15.87 -10.44 -5.24
N PHE A 659 -15.21 -10.46 -6.41
CA PHE A 659 -15.27 -11.60 -7.34
C PHE A 659 -14.70 -12.87 -6.69
N THR A 660 -13.51 -12.79 -6.10
CA THR A 660 -12.82 -13.93 -5.49
C THR A 660 -13.65 -14.58 -4.38
N VAL A 661 -14.26 -13.76 -3.53
CA VAL A 661 -15.15 -14.22 -2.44
C VAL A 661 -16.40 -14.90 -2.99
N THR A 662 -17.00 -14.35 -4.05
CA THR A 662 -18.20 -14.93 -4.67
C THR A 662 -17.90 -16.30 -5.29
N LEU A 663 -16.75 -16.45 -5.94
CA LEU A 663 -16.29 -17.72 -6.52
C LEU A 663 -16.06 -18.79 -5.42
N VAL A 664 -15.44 -18.41 -4.30
CA VAL A 664 -15.20 -19.32 -3.17
C VAL A 664 -16.52 -19.72 -2.47
N LEU A 665 -17.48 -18.80 -2.33
CA LEU A 665 -18.80 -19.11 -1.77
C LEU A 665 -19.60 -20.05 -2.68
N LEU A 666 -19.55 -19.85 -4.01
CA LEU A 666 -20.22 -20.72 -4.99
C LEU A 666 -19.68 -22.15 -4.92
N ASN A 667 -18.36 -22.31 -4.84
CA ASN A 667 -17.72 -23.61 -4.70
C ASN A 667 -17.98 -24.25 -3.33
N SER A 668 -17.99 -23.47 -2.25
CA SER A 668 -18.38 -23.96 -0.91
C SER A 668 -19.82 -24.51 -0.89
N LEU A 669 -20.75 -23.80 -1.54
CA LEU A 669 -22.13 -24.27 -1.72
C LEU A 669 -22.19 -25.55 -2.58
N ALA A 670 -21.36 -25.65 -3.63
CA ALA A 670 -21.28 -26.85 -4.45
C ALA A 670 -20.81 -28.08 -3.65
N PHE A 671 -19.75 -27.95 -2.84
CA PHE A 671 -19.28 -29.01 -1.96
C PHE A 671 -20.32 -29.40 -0.88
N LEU A 672 -21.02 -28.43 -0.30
CA LEU A 672 -22.10 -28.69 0.66
C LEU A 672 -23.25 -29.48 0.02
N LEU A 673 -23.68 -29.11 -1.19
CA LEU A 673 -24.71 -29.83 -1.95
C LEU A 673 -24.26 -31.26 -2.31
N MET A 674 -23.02 -31.42 -2.79
CA MET A 674 -22.44 -32.75 -3.06
C MET A 674 -22.44 -33.64 -1.81
N ALA A 675 -22.02 -33.11 -0.66
CA ALA A 675 -22.03 -33.83 0.62
C ALA A 675 -23.45 -34.26 1.03
N ILE A 676 -24.44 -33.36 0.97
CA ILE A 676 -25.84 -33.66 1.29
C ILE A 676 -26.40 -34.76 0.36
N ILE A 677 -26.06 -34.71 -0.93
CA ILE A 677 -26.48 -35.73 -1.92
C ILE A 677 -25.82 -37.08 -1.63
N TYR A 678 -24.54 -37.11 -1.25
CA TYR A 678 -23.80 -38.34 -0.97
C TYR A 678 -24.15 -38.98 0.36
N THR A 679 -24.35 -38.22 1.43
CA THR A 679 -24.88 -38.75 2.70
C THR A 679 -26.27 -39.35 2.48
N LYS A 680 -27.16 -38.67 1.73
CA LYS A 680 -28.47 -39.22 1.35
C LYS A 680 -28.38 -40.44 0.43
N LEU A 681 -27.31 -40.61 -0.35
CA LEU A 681 -27.09 -41.84 -1.11
C LEU A 681 -26.67 -42.97 -0.16
N TYR A 682 -25.66 -42.75 0.68
CA TYR A 682 -25.11 -43.77 1.58
C TYR A 682 -26.15 -44.31 2.59
N CYS A 683 -26.88 -43.43 3.28
CA CYS A 683 -27.90 -43.83 4.26
C CYS A 683 -29.15 -44.52 3.65
N ASN A 684 -29.29 -44.53 2.32
CA ASN A 684 -30.27 -45.36 1.63
C ASN A 684 -29.68 -46.71 1.18
N LEU A 685 -28.38 -46.77 0.87
CA LEU A 685 -27.68 -48.01 0.49
C LEU A 685 -27.47 -48.94 1.70
N GLU A 686 -27.30 -48.41 2.92
CA GLU A 686 -27.20 -49.22 4.16
C GLU A 686 -28.47 -50.00 4.55
N LYS A 687 -29.54 -49.96 3.73
CA LYS A 687 -30.78 -50.72 3.94
C LYS A 687 -30.96 -51.91 3.01
N GLU A 688 -30.06 -52.13 2.05
CA GLU A 688 -30.11 -53.25 1.10
C GLU A 688 -28.70 -53.82 0.87
N ASP A 689 -28.49 -55.12 1.09
CA ASP A 689 -27.15 -55.75 1.12
C ASP A 689 -26.43 -55.78 -0.24
N LEU A 690 -25.68 -54.72 -0.54
CA LEU A 690 -24.82 -54.58 -1.73
C LEU A 690 -23.55 -55.45 -1.67
N SER A 691 -23.73 -56.77 -1.63
CA SER A 691 -22.66 -57.78 -1.63
C SER A 691 -22.06 -58.03 -3.02
N GLU A 692 -22.85 -57.97 -4.10
CA GLU A 692 -22.37 -58.17 -5.48
C GLU A 692 -22.92 -57.11 -6.45
N ASN A 693 -22.07 -56.19 -6.93
CA ASN A 693 -22.10 -55.63 -8.30
C ASN A 693 -20.99 -54.60 -8.56
N THR A 694 -20.60 -54.45 -9.84
CA THR A 694 -19.55 -53.51 -10.31
C THR A 694 -19.83 -52.03 -10.01
N GLN A 695 -21.09 -51.64 -9.81
CA GLN A 695 -21.46 -50.24 -9.52
C GLN A 695 -20.98 -49.73 -8.15
N SER A 696 -20.79 -50.61 -7.15
CA SER A 696 -20.26 -50.25 -5.83
C SER A 696 -18.90 -49.55 -5.94
N SER A 697 -18.05 -50.00 -6.87
CA SER A 697 -16.74 -49.39 -7.14
C SER A 697 -16.85 -47.97 -7.69
N MET A 698 -17.85 -47.70 -8.55
CA MET A 698 -18.02 -46.37 -9.15
C MET A 698 -18.60 -45.35 -8.17
N ILE A 699 -19.48 -45.78 -7.25
CA ILE A 699 -20.01 -44.93 -6.18
C ILE A 699 -18.86 -44.54 -5.23
N LYS A 700 -18.06 -45.52 -4.79
CA LYS A 700 -16.85 -45.31 -3.97
C LYS A 700 -15.84 -44.40 -4.65
N HIS A 701 -15.57 -44.58 -5.95
CA HIS A 701 -14.63 -43.73 -6.68
C HIS A 701 -15.07 -42.25 -6.73
N VAL A 702 -16.35 -41.96 -7.03
CA VAL A 702 -16.84 -40.57 -7.03
C VAL A 702 -16.84 -39.97 -5.60
N ALA A 703 -17.10 -40.77 -4.55
CA ALA A 703 -16.92 -40.32 -3.17
C ALA A 703 -15.46 -39.91 -2.87
N TRP A 704 -14.48 -40.71 -3.31
CA TRP A 704 -13.06 -40.38 -3.20
C TRP A 704 -12.70 -39.10 -3.96
N LEU A 705 -13.27 -38.86 -5.14
CA LEU A 705 -13.10 -37.59 -5.85
C LEU A 705 -13.66 -36.42 -5.03
N ILE A 706 -14.92 -36.48 -4.58
CA ILE A 706 -15.55 -35.40 -3.78
C ILE A 706 -14.71 -35.07 -2.53
N PHE A 707 -14.29 -36.10 -1.79
CA PHE A 707 -13.43 -35.95 -0.61
C PHE A 707 -12.08 -35.29 -0.94
N THR A 708 -11.41 -35.75 -1.99
CA THR A 708 -10.09 -35.25 -2.42
C THR A 708 -10.15 -33.79 -2.88
N ASN A 709 -11.15 -33.42 -3.68
CA ASN A 709 -11.30 -32.05 -4.18
C ASN A 709 -11.69 -31.09 -3.03
N CYS A 710 -12.53 -31.53 -2.11
CA CYS A 710 -12.92 -30.74 -0.93
C CYS A 710 -11.71 -30.43 -0.02
N ILE A 711 -10.88 -31.43 0.30
CA ILE A 711 -9.70 -31.26 1.16
C ILE A 711 -8.70 -30.25 0.58
N PHE A 712 -8.42 -30.30 -0.73
CA PHE A 712 -7.47 -29.37 -1.35
C PHE A 712 -8.07 -27.98 -1.61
N PHE A 713 -9.40 -27.86 -1.65
CA PHE A 713 -10.08 -26.56 -1.70
C PHE A 713 -10.03 -25.82 -0.36
N CYS A 714 -10.05 -26.52 0.79
CA CYS A 714 -10.06 -25.88 2.12
C CYS A 714 -8.92 -24.87 2.36
N PRO A 715 -7.63 -25.16 2.05
CA PRO A 715 -6.57 -24.16 2.16
C PRO A 715 -6.81 -22.94 1.26
N VAL A 716 -7.16 -23.16 -0.02
CA VAL A 716 -7.38 -22.08 -0.99
C VAL A 716 -8.51 -21.15 -0.52
N ALA A 717 -9.63 -21.73 -0.05
CA ALA A 717 -10.75 -20.98 0.51
C ALA A 717 -10.32 -20.15 1.75
N PHE A 718 -9.56 -20.75 2.68
CA PHE A 718 -9.07 -20.05 3.88
C PHE A 718 -8.22 -18.83 3.53
N PHE A 719 -7.24 -18.96 2.64
CA PHE A 719 -6.38 -17.84 2.25
C PHE A 719 -7.12 -16.75 1.44
N SER A 720 -8.16 -17.11 0.68
CA SER A 720 -9.03 -16.13 0.01
C SER A 720 -9.91 -15.32 0.99
N PHE A 721 -10.29 -15.90 2.14
CA PHE A 721 -11.06 -15.18 3.17
C PHE A 721 -10.17 -14.40 4.16
N ALA A 722 -8.91 -14.79 4.35
CA ALA A 722 -8.04 -14.18 5.37
C ALA A 722 -7.95 -12.64 5.32
N PRO A 723 -7.86 -11.96 4.15
CA PRO A 723 -7.83 -10.49 4.10
C PRO A 723 -9.09 -9.77 4.59
N LEU A 724 -10.22 -10.47 4.74
CA LEU A 724 -11.44 -9.93 5.37
C LEU A 724 -11.40 -10.02 6.90
N ILE A 725 -10.44 -10.76 7.47
CA ILE A 725 -10.31 -11.01 8.91
C ILE A 725 -9.11 -10.21 9.42
N THR A 726 -9.39 -8.99 9.89
CA THR A 726 -8.38 -8.01 10.34
C THR A 726 -7.47 -8.47 11.49
N ALA A 727 -7.72 -9.65 12.06
CA ALA A 727 -6.95 -10.26 13.13
C ALA A 727 -5.87 -11.27 12.64
N ILE A 728 -5.71 -11.51 11.34
CA ILE A 728 -4.78 -12.54 10.81
C ILE A 728 -3.84 -11.96 9.75
N SER A 729 -2.65 -11.52 10.17
CA SER A 729 -1.55 -11.10 9.28
C SER A 729 -0.82 -12.30 8.67
N ILE A 730 -1.25 -12.75 7.50
CA ILE A 730 -0.61 -13.85 6.75
C ILE A 730 0.46 -13.31 5.79
N SER A 731 1.66 -13.89 5.81
CA SER A 731 2.69 -13.57 4.81
C SER A 731 2.20 -13.87 3.38
N PRO A 732 2.29 -12.90 2.45
CA PRO A 732 1.94 -13.09 1.03
C PRO A 732 2.72 -14.23 0.36
N GLU A 733 3.93 -14.56 0.84
CA GLU A 733 4.72 -15.69 0.33
C GLU A 733 4.05 -17.04 0.62
N ILE A 734 3.42 -17.19 1.79
CA ILE A 734 2.67 -18.39 2.16
C ILE A 734 1.42 -18.51 1.30
N MET A 735 0.66 -17.42 1.14
CA MET A 735 -0.53 -17.37 0.28
C MET A 735 -0.18 -17.77 -1.17
N LYS A 736 0.85 -17.16 -1.75
CA LYS A 736 1.38 -17.51 -3.07
C LYS A 736 1.73 -18.99 -3.19
N SER A 737 2.48 -19.51 -2.22
CA SER A 737 2.95 -20.90 -2.22
C SER A 737 1.80 -21.91 -2.12
N VAL A 738 0.82 -21.64 -1.25
CA VAL A 738 -0.35 -22.51 -1.09
C VAL A 738 -1.22 -22.48 -2.34
N THR A 739 -1.52 -21.31 -2.91
CA THR A 739 -2.33 -21.25 -4.14
C THR A 739 -1.62 -21.92 -5.32
N LEU A 740 -0.31 -21.72 -5.51
CA LEU A 740 0.45 -22.37 -6.58
C LEU A 740 0.44 -23.92 -6.49
N ILE A 741 0.36 -24.48 -5.29
CA ILE A 741 0.38 -25.93 -5.08
C ILE A 741 -1.04 -26.50 -5.04
N PHE A 742 -1.90 -26.01 -4.14
CA PHE A 742 -3.19 -26.65 -3.82
C PHE A 742 -4.29 -26.41 -4.85
N PHE A 743 -4.28 -25.27 -5.55
CA PHE A 743 -5.31 -24.97 -6.57
C PHE A 743 -5.27 -25.94 -7.78
N PRO A 744 -4.10 -26.25 -8.39
CA PRO A 744 -4.03 -27.24 -9.47
C PRO A 744 -3.92 -28.71 -9.00
N LEU A 745 -3.67 -28.97 -7.71
CA LEU A 745 -3.43 -30.33 -7.20
C LEU A 745 -4.57 -31.35 -7.47
N PRO A 746 -5.87 -30.99 -7.41
CA PRO A 746 -6.94 -31.93 -7.77
C PRO A 746 -6.89 -32.36 -9.24
N ALA A 747 -6.52 -31.45 -10.15
CA ALA A 747 -6.42 -31.78 -11.58
C ALA A 747 -5.31 -32.81 -11.88
N CYS A 748 -4.27 -32.86 -11.04
CA CYS A 748 -3.24 -33.87 -11.04
C CYS A 748 -3.72 -35.20 -10.44
N LEU A 749 -4.35 -35.18 -9.26
CA LEU A 749 -4.69 -36.40 -8.50
C LEU A 749 -5.99 -37.10 -8.94
N ASN A 750 -6.99 -36.37 -9.43
CA ASN A 750 -8.26 -36.90 -9.93
C ASN A 750 -8.09 -38.04 -10.97
N PRO A 751 -7.32 -37.88 -12.06
CA PRO A 751 -7.14 -38.95 -13.04
C PRO A 751 -6.24 -40.09 -12.53
N VAL A 752 -5.28 -39.81 -11.63
CA VAL A 752 -4.43 -40.84 -10.99
C VAL A 752 -5.30 -41.77 -10.13
N LEU A 753 -6.22 -41.21 -9.33
CA LEU A 753 -7.17 -41.98 -8.54
C LEU A 753 -8.08 -42.87 -9.42
N TYR A 754 -8.44 -42.42 -10.61
CA TYR A 754 -9.21 -43.21 -11.57
C TYR A 754 -8.36 -44.35 -12.18
N VAL A 755 -7.16 -44.03 -12.68
CA VAL A 755 -6.27 -44.99 -13.37
C VAL A 755 -5.83 -46.15 -12.47
N PHE A 756 -5.52 -45.89 -11.19
CA PHE A 756 -5.01 -46.92 -10.28
C PHE A 756 -6.09 -47.66 -9.48
N PHE A 757 -7.15 -46.98 -9.04
CA PHE A 757 -8.13 -47.56 -8.11
C PHE A 757 -9.49 -47.91 -8.76
N ASN A 758 -9.73 -47.57 -10.02
CA ASN A 758 -10.96 -47.94 -10.72
C ASN A 758 -10.77 -49.19 -11.61
N PRO A 759 -11.46 -50.32 -11.34
CA PRO A 759 -11.31 -51.53 -12.15
C PRO A 759 -11.78 -51.33 -13.60
N MET A 760 -12.75 -50.44 -13.85
CA MET A 760 -13.29 -50.18 -15.20
C MET A 760 -12.20 -49.65 -16.14
N PHE A 761 -11.28 -48.80 -15.66
CA PHE A 761 -10.16 -48.30 -16.46
C PHE A 761 -9.28 -49.44 -16.98
N LYS A 762 -9.06 -50.47 -16.16
CA LYS A 762 -8.28 -51.67 -16.52
C LYS A 762 -8.97 -52.55 -17.57
N GLU A 763 -10.28 -52.40 -17.78
CA GLU A 763 -11.05 -53.08 -18.82
C GLU A 763 -11.08 -52.26 -20.11
N ASP A 764 -11.37 -50.97 -20.02
CA ASP A 764 -11.34 -50.03 -21.15
C ASP A 764 -9.93 -49.97 -21.78
N TRP A 765 -8.88 -49.94 -20.97
CA TRP A 765 -7.48 -50.00 -21.44
C TRP A 765 -7.14 -51.32 -22.14
N LYS A 766 -7.65 -52.47 -21.67
CA LYS A 766 -7.52 -53.75 -22.38
C LYS A 766 -8.25 -53.71 -23.72
N SER A 767 -9.44 -53.12 -23.77
CA SER A 767 -10.25 -52.98 -24.99
C SER A 767 -9.54 -52.10 -26.03
N LEU A 768 -9.08 -50.91 -25.62
CA LEU A 768 -8.31 -49.99 -26.45
C LEU A 768 -7.00 -50.63 -26.94
N ARG A 769 -6.24 -51.29 -26.06
CA ARG A 769 -4.99 -51.99 -26.44
C ARG A 769 -5.26 -53.10 -27.45
N ARG A 770 -6.32 -53.90 -27.29
CA ARG A 770 -6.74 -54.93 -28.27
C ARG A 770 -7.06 -54.30 -29.64
N HIS A 771 -7.75 -53.17 -29.66
CA HIS A 771 -8.08 -52.45 -30.90
C HIS A 771 -6.81 -51.91 -31.59
N ILE A 772 -5.87 -51.31 -30.84
CA ILE A 772 -4.59 -50.84 -31.37
C ILE A 772 -3.77 -52.01 -31.94
N THR A 773 -3.68 -53.15 -31.23
CA THR A 773 -2.98 -54.34 -31.75
C THR A 773 -3.65 -54.94 -33.00
N LYS A 774 -4.99 -54.92 -33.10
CA LYS A 774 -5.68 -55.32 -34.35
C LYS A 774 -5.33 -54.38 -35.51
N LYS A 775 -5.28 -53.07 -35.27
CA LYS A 775 -4.98 -52.07 -36.31
C LYS A 775 -3.56 -52.17 -36.86
N ASN A 776 -2.61 -52.66 -36.06
CA ASN A 776 -1.21 -52.88 -36.48
C ASN A 776 -0.95 -54.27 -37.09
N GLY A 777 -1.95 -55.16 -37.13
CA GLY A 777 -1.78 -56.58 -37.53
C GLY A 777 -2.47 -56.99 -38.84
N ALA A 778 -2.98 -56.04 -39.63
CA ALA A 778 -3.79 -56.32 -40.82
C ALA A 778 -3.14 -55.78 -42.11
N VAL A 779 -2.77 -56.69 -43.01
CA VAL A 779 -2.32 -56.38 -44.38
C VAL A 779 -3.39 -56.82 -45.37
N ALA A 780 -4.04 -55.85 -46.02
CA ALA A 780 -5.12 -56.03 -47.01
C ALA A 780 -6.40 -56.74 -46.47
N ILE A 781 -7.58 -56.65 -47.09
CA ILE A 781 -7.99 -56.02 -48.36
C ILE A 781 -9.05 -54.94 -48.07
N ALA A 782 -9.09 -53.87 -48.87
CA ALA A 782 -10.08 -52.81 -48.73
C ALA A 782 -11.42 -53.16 -49.42
N VAL A 783 -12.52 -53.05 -48.68
CA VAL A 783 -13.88 -52.86 -49.22
C VAL A 783 -14.50 -51.68 -48.46
N ASN A 784 -15.16 -50.77 -49.17
CA ASN A 784 -15.53 -49.44 -48.66
C ASN A 784 -17.00 -49.38 -48.24
N THR A 785 -17.28 -49.46 -46.95
CA THR A 785 -18.62 -49.22 -46.35
C THR A 785 -18.50 -48.39 -45.07
N GLN A 786 -19.57 -47.64 -44.76
CA GLN A 786 -19.57 -46.61 -43.72
C GLN A 786 -19.45 -47.19 -42.30
N GLY A 787 -18.79 -46.44 -41.41
CA GLY A 787 -18.38 -46.93 -40.10
C GLY A 787 -19.53 -47.19 -39.12
N GLY A 788 -19.64 -48.44 -38.66
CA GLY A 788 -20.43 -48.85 -37.50
C GLY A 788 -19.72 -49.99 -36.78
N CYS A 789 -19.38 -49.82 -35.50
CA CYS A 789 -18.69 -50.84 -34.71
C CYS A 789 -19.70 -51.87 -34.18
N VAL A 790 -20.14 -52.79 -35.04
CA VAL A 790 -21.02 -53.89 -34.67
C VAL A 790 -20.24 -54.95 -33.89
N ILE A 791 -20.64 -55.18 -32.64
CA ILE A 791 -20.27 -56.38 -31.89
C ILE A 791 -21.32 -57.44 -32.20
N GLN A 792 -20.90 -58.63 -32.61
CA GLN A 792 -21.77 -59.76 -32.91
C GLN A 792 -21.59 -60.81 -31.81
N ASP A 793 -22.38 -60.68 -30.74
CA ASP A 793 -22.31 -61.55 -29.58
C ASP A 793 -22.89 -62.93 -29.88
N PHE A 794 -22.04 -63.97 -29.81
CA PHE A 794 -22.47 -65.36 -29.73
C PHE A 794 -22.54 -65.78 -28.25
N TYR A 795 -23.74 -65.73 -27.68
CA TYR A 795 -24.06 -66.44 -26.44
C TYR A 795 -24.91 -67.68 -26.78
N TYR A 796 -24.48 -68.85 -26.31
CA TYR A 796 -25.31 -70.05 -26.33
C TYR A 796 -26.26 -70.01 -25.12
N ASP A 797 -27.56 -69.87 -25.37
CA ASP A 797 -28.58 -70.06 -24.35
C ASP A 797 -29.06 -71.52 -24.34
N CYS A 798 -29.13 -72.13 -23.15
CA CYS A 798 -29.30 -73.58 -22.99
C CYS A 798 -30.76 -73.94 -22.69
N GLY A 799 -31.67 -73.62 -23.62
CA GLY A 799 -33.09 -73.83 -23.41
C GLY A 799 -33.98 -73.71 -24.64
N MET A 800 -33.89 -74.67 -25.57
CA MET A 800 -34.99 -75.12 -26.47
C MET A 800 -34.50 -76.26 -27.38
N TYR A 801 -34.61 -77.51 -26.91
CA TYR A 801 -34.47 -78.72 -27.75
C TYR A 801 -35.64 -79.68 -27.50
N SER A 802 -36.83 -79.21 -27.86
CA SER A 802 -37.99 -80.06 -28.18
C SER A 802 -38.32 -79.84 -29.66
N HIS A 803 -38.75 -80.92 -30.35
CA HIS A 803 -38.90 -80.99 -31.80
C HIS A 803 -37.62 -80.80 -32.63
N LEU A 804 -36.85 -81.89 -32.77
CA LEU A 804 -36.61 -82.46 -34.11
C LEU A 804 -36.24 -83.94 -33.99
N GLN A 805 -37.18 -84.80 -34.40
CA GLN A 805 -37.07 -86.25 -34.37
C GLN A 805 -36.86 -86.73 -35.82
N GLY A 806 -35.68 -87.24 -36.16
CA GLY A 806 -35.42 -87.69 -37.53
C GLY A 806 -33.99 -88.09 -37.87
N ASN A 807 -33.78 -89.40 -37.99
CA ASN A 807 -32.76 -90.12 -38.77
C ASN A 807 -31.26 -89.90 -38.51
N LEU A 808 -30.59 -91.06 -38.42
CA LEU A 808 -29.14 -91.25 -38.31
C LEU A 808 -28.40 -90.78 -39.57
N THR A 809 -27.15 -90.36 -39.40
CA THR A 809 -26.00 -91.17 -39.89
C THR A 809 -24.70 -90.70 -39.24
N MET A 810 -24.09 -91.58 -38.45
CA MET A 810 -22.74 -91.44 -37.90
C MET A 810 -22.06 -92.80 -38.01
N CYS A 811 -20.82 -92.83 -38.49
CA CYS A 811 -20.09 -94.06 -38.79
C CYS A 811 -18.77 -94.13 -38.00
N GLU A 812 -18.52 -95.31 -37.43
CA GLU A 812 -17.25 -95.88 -36.96
C GLU A 812 -16.03 -94.94 -36.79
N CYS A 813 -16.00 -94.17 -35.69
CA CYS A 813 -14.75 -93.69 -35.06
C CYS A 813 -14.86 -93.43 -33.55
N CYS A 814 -15.92 -93.91 -32.88
CA CYS A 814 -16.26 -93.54 -31.49
C CYS A 814 -16.05 -94.68 -30.46
N GLU A 815 -15.05 -95.54 -30.63
CA GLU A 815 -14.76 -96.64 -29.69
C GLU A 815 -13.27 -96.77 -29.31
N SER A 816 -12.63 -95.68 -28.89
CA SER A 816 -11.26 -95.76 -28.32
C SER A 816 -10.81 -94.60 -27.40
N LEU A 817 -11.71 -93.79 -26.80
CA LEU A 817 -11.31 -92.77 -25.81
C LEU A 817 -12.26 -92.53 -24.62
N LEU A 818 -13.23 -93.41 -24.36
CA LEU A 818 -14.15 -93.33 -23.21
C LEU A 818 -13.63 -94.12 -21.98
N LEU A 819 -12.41 -93.84 -21.48
CA LEU A 819 -11.88 -94.55 -20.30
C LEU A 819 -10.84 -93.82 -19.42
N SER A 820 -11.06 -92.55 -19.08
CA SER A 820 -10.42 -91.93 -17.90
C SER A 820 -11.30 -90.84 -17.24
N LYS A 821 -11.33 -90.80 -15.91
CA LYS A 821 -12.32 -90.10 -15.07
C LYS A 821 -12.04 -88.59 -14.85
N PRO A 822 -13.02 -87.81 -14.33
CA PRO A 822 -13.10 -86.37 -14.58
C PRO A 822 -12.58 -85.47 -13.45
N VAL A 823 -12.59 -84.16 -13.72
CA VAL A 823 -12.52 -83.07 -12.73
C VAL A 823 -13.78 -83.04 -11.84
N PRO A 824 -13.62 -82.81 -10.52
CA PRO A 824 -14.63 -82.10 -9.75
C PRO A 824 -14.04 -80.93 -8.94
N CYS A 825 -14.77 -79.81 -8.91
CA CYS A 825 -14.44 -78.63 -8.10
C CYS A 825 -14.62 -78.89 -6.59
N LYS A 826 -13.87 -78.16 -5.73
CA LYS A 826 -14.28 -77.95 -4.33
C LYS A 826 -13.63 -76.74 -3.66
N HIS A 827 -14.47 -75.81 -3.19
CA HIS A 827 -14.24 -75.08 -1.94
C HIS A 827 -15.23 -75.62 -0.92
N LEU A 828 -14.78 -76.01 0.28
CA LEU A 828 -15.43 -75.85 1.61
C LEU A 828 -14.99 -76.89 2.66
N ILE A 829 -14.89 -76.40 3.91
CA ILE A 829 -14.99 -77.09 5.22
C ILE A 829 -13.77 -77.88 5.77
N LYS A 830 -13.19 -77.28 6.83
CA LYS A 830 -12.63 -77.81 8.09
C LYS A 830 -11.83 -79.14 8.18
N SER A 831 -10.62 -78.97 8.77
CA SER A 831 -10.07 -79.69 9.95
C SER A 831 -9.43 -81.10 9.86
N HIS A 832 -8.50 -81.31 10.82
CA HIS A 832 -7.90 -82.55 11.34
C HIS A 832 -6.70 -83.21 10.62
N SER A 833 -5.56 -83.14 11.34
CA SER A 833 -4.55 -84.20 11.56
C SER A 833 -3.60 -84.67 10.44
N CYS A 834 -2.32 -84.85 10.80
CA CYS A 834 -1.29 -85.54 10.02
C CYS A 834 -1.48 -87.07 10.06
N PRO A 835 -0.83 -87.83 9.14
CA PRO A 835 0.37 -88.57 9.56
C PRO A 835 1.53 -88.62 8.54
N THR A 836 2.54 -89.45 8.83
CA THR A 836 3.97 -89.43 8.40
C THR A 836 4.39 -90.51 7.37
N LEU A 837 5.70 -90.54 7.01
CA LEU A 837 6.50 -91.67 6.43
C LEU A 837 6.31 -91.96 4.91
N ALA A 838 7.29 -92.46 4.09
CA ALA A 838 8.72 -92.85 4.24
C ALA A 838 9.43 -92.83 2.82
N VAL A 839 10.72 -92.50 2.56
CA VAL A 839 12.04 -93.20 2.78
C VAL A 839 12.68 -93.91 1.53
N VAL A 840 13.82 -93.34 1.02
CA VAL A 840 15.12 -93.98 0.58
C VAL A 840 15.21 -94.73 -0.79
N PRO A 841 16.39 -95.01 -1.45
CA PRO A 841 17.86 -94.72 -1.20
C PRO A 841 18.54 -93.72 -2.21
N CYS A 842 19.76 -93.14 -2.06
CA CYS A 842 21.17 -93.62 -1.86
C CYS A 842 21.82 -94.32 -3.09
N GLN A 843 23.10 -94.19 -3.50
CA GLN A 843 24.38 -93.54 -3.02
C GLN A 843 25.15 -92.92 -4.24
N ARG A 844 26.16 -92.02 -4.19
CA ARG A 844 27.44 -91.89 -3.41
C ARG A 844 28.53 -92.93 -3.79
N PRO A 845 29.83 -92.81 -3.38
CA PRO A 845 30.47 -91.92 -2.38
C PRO A 845 31.48 -90.88 -2.98
N ASP A 846 32.10 -89.92 -2.27
CA ASP A 846 31.91 -89.48 -0.86
C ASP A 846 31.76 -87.95 -0.65
N GLY A 847 32.64 -87.08 -0.10
CA GLY A 847 33.93 -87.18 0.62
C GLY A 847 34.53 -85.78 0.97
N TYR A 848 35.55 -85.58 1.82
CA TYR A 848 36.20 -86.50 2.78
C TYR A 848 37.03 -85.78 3.90
N TRP A 849 36.42 -85.49 5.06
CA TRP A 849 37.02 -85.25 6.42
C TRP A 849 37.90 -83.99 6.67
N SER A 850 38.00 -83.43 7.90
CA SER A 850 37.58 -83.88 9.25
C SER A 850 37.00 -82.76 10.16
N ASP A 851 36.02 -83.13 11.01
CA ASP A 851 35.76 -82.79 12.44
C ASP A 851 36.05 -81.38 13.04
N CYS A 852 35.25 -80.81 13.96
CA CYS A 852 34.04 -81.21 14.73
C CYS A 852 33.23 -79.92 15.10
N GLY A 853 32.21 -79.82 15.99
CA GLY A 853 31.55 -80.72 16.97
C GLY A 853 30.31 -80.01 17.59
N THR A 854 29.62 -80.58 18.61
CA THR A 854 28.25 -80.13 19.02
C THR A 854 27.88 -80.33 20.51
N GLN A 855 26.69 -79.83 20.92
CA GLN A 855 25.86 -80.21 22.11
C GLN A 855 26.33 -79.77 23.53
N SER A 856 25.51 -79.70 24.61
CA SER A 856 24.03 -79.56 24.81
C SER A 856 23.62 -79.38 26.31
N ALA A 857 22.33 -79.03 26.54
CA ALA A 857 21.44 -79.44 27.67
C ALA A 857 21.45 -78.74 29.07
N HIS A 858 20.24 -78.78 29.69
CA HIS A 858 19.78 -78.49 31.08
C HIS A 858 20.09 -77.11 31.72
N SER A 859 19.20 -76.38 32.41
CA SER A 859 17.90 -76.57 33.12
C SER A 859 17.97 -77.00 34.61
N ASP A 860 17.32 -76.22 35.50
CA ASP A 860 16.23 -76.63 36.42
C ASP A 860 16.04 -75.71 37.68
N TYR A 861 14.78 -75.61 38.15
CA TYR A 861 14.27 -75.21 39.50
C TYR A 861 14.58 -73.81 40.10
N ALA A 862 13.73 -73.18 40.94
CA ALA A 862 12.35 -73.48 41.43
C ALA A 862 11.58 -72.19 41.82
N ASP A 863 10.23 -72.26 41.74
CA ASP A 863 9.17 -71.93 42.73
C ASP A 863 9.40 -70.90 43.88
N GLU A 864 8.40 -70.18 44.41
CA GLU A 864 6.91 -70.32 44.35
C GLU A 864 6.23 -69.21 43.47
N ASP A 865 5.19 -68.41 43.76
CA ASP A 865 4.37 -68.03 44.95
C ASP A 865 2.98 -67.44 44.48
N ASP A 866 2.07 -67.14 45.43
CA ASP A 866 0.66 -66.68 45.35
C ASP A 866 0.44 -65.16 44.98
N SER A 867 -0.76 -64.59 44.73
CA SER A 867 -2.09 -65.11 44.30
C SER A 867 -3.15 -64.03 43.90
N PHE A 868 -4.15 -64.47 43.11
CA PHE A 868 -5.62 -64.17 43.13
C PHE A 868 -6.32 -62.78 42.89
N VAL A 869 -7.51 -62.92 42.27
CA VAL A 869 -8.73 -62.04 42.23
C VAL A 869 -8.80 -60.88 41.21
N SER A 870 -10.03 -60.54 40.82
CA SER A 870 -10.47 -59.77 39.65
C SER A 870 -11.35 -58.55 39.98
N ASP A 871 -11.70 -57.83 38.91
CA ASP A 871 -12.95 -57.08 38.68
C ASP A 871 -13.22 -55.66 39.23
N SER A 872 -13.75 -54.86 38.29
CA SER A 872 -14.83 -53.86 38.43
C SER A 872 -14.53 -52.41 38.83
N SER A 873 -15.48 -51.56 38.42
CA SER A 873 -15.77 -50.18 38.88
C SER A 873 -14.81 -49.05 38.48
N ASP A 874 -15.06 -48.48 37.29
CA ASP A 874 -15.61 -47.13 37.10
C ASP A 874 -15.03 -45.85 37.77
N GLN A 875 -15.33 -44.73 37.10
CA GLN A 875 -15.37 -43.33 37.56
C GLN A 875 -14.11 -42.43 37.52
N VAL A 876 -14.04 -41.66 36.42
CA VAL A 876 -14.24 -40.19 36.43
C VAL A 876 -13.22 -39.33 37.20
N GLN A 877 -12.20 -38.90 36.42
CA GLN A 877 -11.96 -37.49 36.06
C GLN A 877 -11.36 -36.49 37.09
N ALA A 878 -10.13 -36.06 36.77
CA ALA A 878 -9.46 -34.81 37.19
C ALA A 878 -9.02 -34.71 38.68
N CYS A 879 -8.05 -33.86 39.06
CA CYS A 879 -7.34 -32.82 38.32
C CYS A 879 -5.92 -32.56 38.87
N GLY A 880 -4.98 -32.11 38.02
CA GLY A 880 -3.98 -31.10 38.43
C GLY A 880 -2.51 -31.50 38.65
N ARG A 881 -1.66 -30.97 37.75
CA ARG A 881 -0.34 -30.34 38.02
C ARG A 881 0.91 -31.17 38.42
N ALA A 882 1.86 -31.17 37.46
CA ALA A 882 3.19 -30.54 37.56
C ALA A 882 4.48 -31.37 37.82
N CYS A 883 5.36 -31.32 36.82
CA CYS A 883 6.80 -30.94 36.90
C CYS A 883 7.89 -31.86 37.51
N PHE A 884 8.66 -32.48 36.58
CA PHE A 884 10.11 -32.28 36.35
C PHE A 884 11.23 -33.03 37.14
N TYR A 885 12.36 -33.19 36.41
CA TYR A 885 13.75 -33.58 36.79
C TYR A 885 14.01 -35.08 37.12
N GLN A 886 14.83 -35.84 36.34
CA GLN A 886 16.32 -35.92 36.20
C GLN A 886 16.96 -36.95 37.18
N SER A 887 18.10 -37.65 36.94
CA SER A 887 19.26 -37.46 36.04
C SER A 887 20.16 -38.73 35.91
N ARG A 888 21.27 -38.62 35.13
CA ARG A 888 22.47 -39.53 34.99
C ARG A 888 22.37 -40.75 34.03
N GLY A 889 23.41 -41.12 33.25
CA GLY A 889 24.57 -40.34 32.77
C GLY A 889 25.90 -41.10 32.44
N PHE A 890 26.36 -41.01 31.18
CA PHE A 890 27.77 -41.03 30.67
C PHE A 890 28.67 -42.29 30.84
N PRO A 891 29.67 -42.53 29.93
CA PRO A 891 30.98 -41.82 29.87
C PRO A 891 31.42 -41.30 28.47
N LEU A 892 32.70 -40.90 28.32
CA LEU A 892 33.26 -39.95 27.32
C LEU A 892 34.58 -40.42 26.66
N VAL A 893 34.95 -39.79 25.52
CA VAL A 893 36.34 -39.68 24.98
C VAL A 893 36.58 -38.23 24.48
N ARG A 894 37.84 -37.75 24.49
CA ARG A 894 38.31 -36.39 24.09
C ARG A 894 39.25 -36.48 22.86
N TYR A 895 39.67 -35.43 22.12
CA TYR A 895 40.22 -34.07 22.43
C TYR A 895 39.90 -33.08 21.27
N ALA A 896 40.31 -31.80 21.20
CA ALA A 896 41.40 -31.05 21.83
C ALA A 896 41.08 -29.56 22.18
N TYR A 897 41.93 -28.61 21.76
CA TYR A 897 42.03 -27.17 22.15
C TYR A 897 42.45 -26.33 20.90
N ASN A 898 42.38 -24.98 20.83
CA ASN A 898 42.82 -23.99 21.83
C ASN A 898 42.18 -22.58 21.68
N ILE A 899 42.39 -21.68 22.66
CA ILE A 899 41.94 -20.27 22.71
C ILE A 899 43.08 -19.38 23.30
N PRO A 900 43.11 -18.04 23.09
CA PRO A 900 42.46 -17.08 24.03
C PRO A 900 41.72 -15.92 23.29
N ARG A 901 40.75 -15.16 23.84
CA ARG A 901 40.66 -14.39 25.11
C ARG A 901 41.66 -13.21 25.16
N ILE A 902 41.37 -12.03 25.71
CA ILE A 902 40.40 -11.69 26.77
C ILE A 902 40.03 -10.18 26.77
N LYS A 903 38.78 -9.85 27.18
CA LYS A 903 38.33 -8.77 28.12
C LYS A 903 38.77 -7.28 27.94
N ASP A 904 38.12 -6.32 28.61
CA ASP A 904 37.04 -6.40 29.63
C ASP A 904 35.65 -6.00 29.15
#